data_AF-A0A4Q8UP08-F1
#
_entry.id   AF-A0A4Q8UP08-F1
#
_cell.length_a   1.000
_cell.length_b   1.000
_cell.length_c   1.000
_cell.angle_alpha   90.00
_cell.angle_beta   90.00
_cell.angle_gamma   90.00
#
_symmetry.space_group_name_H-M   'P 1'
#
loop_
_entity.id
_entity.type
_entity.pdbx_description
1 polymer ?
#
loop_
_entity_poly.entity_id
_entity_poly.type
_entity_poly.pdbx_seq_one_letter_code
_entity_poly.pdbx_strand_id
1 'polypeptide(L)'
;MTVLRLARSELKRMTGGLLPKLTILALVMVPLLYGAVYLYANWDPYGNLDRIDAALVVEDAGATSSDGSALQAGTKVGDSLVEGNVFNWQTVPTAEEADQGVSDGKYAFALKIPKDFSANLVSPGSFDSASQAMLNVTTNDANNYLLSTIVDKLTTSVHTTVAKEVGEETANQLLTGFGTIHSQMLKAADGAGQLADGVATLRDGTVTLHTGTTELSNGAGELYAGQVKLRDGANQLTDGAGQLSSGLSLLKDKTATLPTDSQTLANGAAQVAAGNAQLNARVQDMVAQLDAADQGLRTRVVESNSRLIASGVLTQEQADSILADFDAVAASSPVAAAKTRIQTDAAQIQQLAAGSEAVSVGAAQLAAGTPALRDAVAQASGGADQLHTGAATLATGQQSALDGAGRLSSGAQALDAGVGQLEAGAVTAADGSRTLADEISKGAGQVPNPDDQQKSSLSEVIADPVAVTNVSQAKADSYGAGLAPFFLTLALWIGIFMLIQAMRPITQRALASNAPAWKIAVGGWLPFLAVSVVQATLLTLVVNLGLGLNPAHPVLMWLFMLAAAMAFSAIIQGVVALLGSPGKLVVLILLVLQLVSSGGTFPWQTTPEPLHVVHEVLPMGYVVTGMRHLIYGADLSMIVPTVLGLLGYTVLGTVMSTLAVRKRKYWTLKTLKPEIAV
;
A
#
# COMPACT_ATOMS: atom_id res chain seq x y z
N MET A 1 9.52 -90.82 47.98
CA MET A 1 9.77 -89.51 48.65
C MET A 1 9.10 -88.42 47.81
N THR A 2 8.30 -87.53 48.39
CA THR A 2 7.65 -86.43 47.64
C THR A 2 8.66 -85.31 47.36
N VAL A 3 8.43 -84.56 46.27
CA VAL A 3 9.28 -83.42 45.85
C VAL A 3 9.47 -82.41 46.99
N LEU A 4 8.38 -82.08 47.68
CA LEU A 4 8.37 -81.13 48.81
C LEU A 4 9.19 -81.61 50.02
N ARG A 5 9.19 -82.92 50.33
CA ARG A 5 10.02 -83.46 51.42
C ARG A 5 11.51 -83.37 51.11
N LEU A 6 11.89 -83.61 49.85
CA LEU A 6 13.27 -83.47 49.39
C LEU A 6 13.73 -82.01 49.54
N ALA A 7 12.96 -81.07 48.98
CA ALA A 7 13.25 -79.64 49.07
C ALA A 7 13.34 -79.16 50.52
N ARG A 8 12.40 -79.57 51.39
CA ARG A 8 12.42 -79.22 52.82
C ARG A 8 13.64 -79.77 53.54
N SER A 9 14.10 -80.97 53.20
CA SER A 9 15.30 -81.57 53.81
C SER A 9 16.59 -80.82 53.44
N GLU A 10 16.67 -80.36 52.19
CA GLU A 10 17.78 -79.57 51.68
C GLU A 10 17.79 -78.17 52.30
N LEU A 11 16.62 -77.52 52.36
CA LEU A 11 16.47 -76.22 53.03
C LEU A 11 16.77 -76.30 54.54
N LYS A 12 16.39 -77.40 55.20
CA LYS A 12 16.71 -77.64 56.61
C LYS A 12 18.20 -77.89 56.84
N ARG A 13 18.90 -78.59 55.92
CA ARG A 13 20.37 -78.71 55.97
C ARG A 13 21.03 -77.34 55.89
N MET A 14 20.51 -76.51 54.99
CA MET A 14 21.01 -75.17 54.72
C MET A 14 20.73 -74.16 55.84
N THR A 15 19.71 -74.40 56.65
CA THR A 15 19.34 -73.55 57.79
C THR A 15 19.73 -74.16 59.14
N GLY A 16 20.45 -75.29 59.13
CA GLY A 16 20.94 -75.99 60.33
C GLY A 16 22.31 -75.47 60.78
N GLY A 17 22.32 -74.45 61.64
CA GLY A 17 23.53 -73.84 62.21
C GLY A 17 23.65 -72.33 61.93
N LEU A 18 24.49 -71.63 62.68
CA LEU A 18 24.68 -70.17 62.53
C LEU A 18 25.39 -69.81 61.22
N LEU A 19 26.51 -70.49 60.90
CA LEU A 19 27.31 -70.21 59.71
C LEU A 19 26.51 -70.37 58.39
N PRO A 20 25.79 -71.48 58.13
CA PRO A 20 24.97 -71.61 56.93
C PRO A 20 23.85 -70.55 56.81
N LYS A 21 23.23 -70.13 57.92
CA LYS A 21 22.23 -69.06 57.93
C LYS A 21 22.85 -67.71 57.54
N LEU A 22 24.02 -67.37 58.09
CA LEU A 22 24.76 -66.17 57.72
C LEU A 22 25.20 -66.21 56.25
N THR A 23 25.60 -67.37 55.73
CA THR A 23 25.92 -67.54 54.31
C THR A 23 24.71 -67.29 53.41
N ILE A 24 23.53 -67.82 53.75
CA ILE A 24 22.29 -67.56 52.99
C ILE A 24 21.89 -66.10 53.07
N LEU A 25 21.97 -65.48 54.26
CA LEU A 25 21.70 -64.06 54.43
C LEU A 25 22.63 -63.22 53.55
N ALA A 26 23.94 -63.48 53.59
CA ALA A 26 24.92 -62.80 52.74
C ALA A 26 24.59 -62.96 51.24
N LEU A 27 24.26 -64.18 50.80
CA LEU A 27 23.90 -64.46 49.41
C LEU A 27 22.59 -63.76 48.99
N VAL A 28 21.61 -63.66 49.89
CA VAL A 28 20.37 -62.93 49.66
C VAL A 28 20.63 -61.42 49.48
N MET A 29 21.66 -60.87 50.14
CA MET A 29 22.05 -59.47 50.02
C MET A 29 22.90 -59.14 48.79
N VAL A 30 23.53 -60.12 48.12
CA VAL A 30 24.40 -59.87 46.95
C VAL A 30 23.70 -59.09 45.83
N PRO A 31 22.45 -59.42 45.43
CA PRO A 31 21.72 -58.61 44.46
C PRO A 31 21.52 -57.16 44.88
N LEU A 32 21.32 -56.88 46.17
CA LEU A 32 21.12 -55.51 46.65
C LEU A 32 22.38 -54.66 46.47
N LEU A 33 23.56 -55.24 46.66
CA LEU A 33 24.83 -54.53 46.44
C LEU A 33 25.01 -54.09 44.98
N TYR A 34 24.61 -54.93 44.02
CA TYR A 34 24.75 -54.57 42.60
C TYR A 34 23.57 -53.75 42.06
N GLY A 35 22.35 -54.08 42.46
CA GLY A 35 21.14 -53.43 41.94
C GLY A 35 20.85 -52.11 42.65
N ALA A 36 20.73 -52.12 43.99
CA ALA A 36 20.29 -50.94 44.73
C ALA A 36 21.41 -49.91 44.93
N VAL A 37 22.63 -50.32 45.30
CA VAL A 37 23.73 -49.37 45.55
C VAL A 37 24.19 -48.67 44.27
N TYR A 38 24.24 -49.38 43.14
CA TYR A 38 24.59 -48.77 41.86
C TYR A 38 23.53 -47.76 41.41
N LEU A 39 22.25 -48.14 41.50
CA LEU A 39 21.15 -47.22 41.17
C LEU A 39 21.12 -46.02 42.11
N TYR A 40 21.41 -46.18 43.39
CA TYR A 40 21.54 -45.06 44.33
C TYR A 40 22.63 -44.06 43.89
N ALA A 41 23.81 -44.57 43.54
CA ALA A 41 24.93 -43.72 43.10
C ALA A 41 24.65 -42.97 41.78
N ASN A 42 23.73 -43.48 40.95
CA ASN A 42 23.38 -42.92 39.65
C ASN A 42 21.91 -42.48 39.58
N TRP A 43 21.27 -42.17 40.71
CA TRP A 43 19.82 -41.96 40.73
C TRP A 43 19.39 -40.69 40.00
N ASP A 44 20.08 -39.58 40.31
CA ASP A 44 19.81 -38.27 39.72
C ASP A 44 21.11 -37.44 39.54
N PRO A 45 21.97 -37.82 38.57
CA PRO A 45 23.18 -37.05 38.27
C PRO A 45 22.87 -35.66 37.67
N TYR A 46 21.69 -35.46 37.08
CA TYR A 46 21.31 -34.19 36.44
C TYR A 46 20.74 -33.16 37.42
N GLY A 47 20.13 -33.60 38.53
CA GLY A 47 19.70 -32.70 39.61
C GLY A 47 20.85 -32.09 40.44
N ASN A 48 22.10 -32.50 40.19
CA ASN A 48 23.29 -32.04 40.91
C ASN A 48 24.30 -31.31 40.00
N LEU A 49 23.85 -30.78 38.86
CA LEU A 49 24.71 -30.03 37.92
C LEU A 49 25.18 -28.69 38.50
N ASP A 50 24.46 -28.14 39.48
CA ASP A 50 24.83 -26.98 40.29
C ASP A 50 26.13 -27.16 41.08
N ARG A 51 26.68 -28.39 41.13
CA ARG A 51 27.99 -28.70 41.74
C ARG A 51 29.13 -28.76 40.74
N ILE A 52 28.84 -28.59 39.45
CA ILE A 52 29.84 -28.58 38.39
C ILE A 52 30.25 -27.14 38.15
N ASP A 53 31.53 -26.86 38.41
CA ASP A 53 32.13 -25.54 38.15
C ASP A 53 32.25 -25.30 36.65
N ALA A 54 31.59 -24.25 36.15
CA ALA A 54 31.62 -23.84 34.76
C ALA A 54 32.08 -22.38 34.66
N ALA A 55 33.02 -22.08 33.76
CA ALA A 55 33.46 -20.70 33.55
C ALA A 55 32.47 -19.94 32.67
N LEU A 56 32.15 -18.71 33.04
CA LEU A 56 31.39 -17.77 32.23
C LEU A 56 32.25 -16.54 31.94
N VAL A 57 32.44 -16.22 30.67
CA VAL A 57 33.13 -15.01 30.22
C VAL A 57 32.15 -14.16 29.43
N VAL A 58 31.99 -12.90 29.83
CA VAL A 58 31.14 -11.92 29.13
C VAL A 58 32.02 -10.77 28.65
N GLU A 59 32.37 -10.78 27.37
CA GLU A 59 33.20 -9.73 26.74
C GLU A 59 32.36 -8.71 25.94
N ASP A 60 31.05 -8.95 25.83
CA ASP A 60 30.09 -8.13 25.07
C ASP A 60 30.19 -6.64 25.44
N ALA A 61 30.37 -5.78 24.42
CA ALA A 61 30.49 -4.34 24.61
C ALA A 61 29.14 -3.59 24.58
N GLY A 62 28.04 -4.31 24.29
CA GLY A 62 26.74 -3.71 24.02
C GLY A 62 26.65 -3.10 22.61
N ALA A 63 25.45 -2.67 22.24
CA ALA A 63 25.18 -2.00 20.96
C ALA A 63 24.07 -0.97 21.08
N THR A 64 23.92 -0.12 20.06
CA THR A 64 22.79 0.83 19.95
C THR A 64 21.82 0.32 18.91
N SER A 65 20.55 0.16 19.31
CA SER A 65 19.46 -0.25 18.42
C SER A 65 19.05 0.87 17.45
N SER A 66 18.28 0.51 16.42
CA SER A 66 17.76 1.43 15.38
C SER A 66 16.88 2.56 15.93
N ASP A 67 16.29 2.37 17.11
CA ASP A 67 15.48 3.35 17.84
C ASP A 67 16.32 4.28 18.75
N GLY A 68 17.64 4.09 18.80
CA GLY A 68 18.57 4.84 19.64
C GLY A 68 18.71 4.33 21.07
N SER A 69 18.06 3.22 21.43
CA SER A 69 18.19 2.59 22.75
C SER A 69 19.51 1.80 22.87
N ALA A 70 20.07 1.74 24.09
CA ALA A 70 21.27 0.94 24.38
C ALA A 70 20.87 -0.51 24.71
N LEU A 71 21.40 -1.48 23.95
CA LEU A 71 21.22 -2.91 24.13
C LEU A 71 22.47 -3.53 24.77
N GLN A 72 22.29 -4.19 25.93
CA GLN A 72 23.33 -4.98 26.59
C GLN A 72 22.86 -6.44 26.71
N ALA A 73 22.76 -7.12 25.58
CA ALA A 73 22.23 -8.48 25.52
C ALA A 73 23.17 -9.51 26.18
N GLY A 74 24.49 -9.37 26.00
CA GLY A 74 25.46 -10.30 26.58
C GLY A 74 25.45 -10.30 28.10
N THR A 75 25.37 -9.12 28.72
CA THR A 75 25.24 -9.00 30.19
C THR A 75 23.96 -9.64 30.69
N LYS A 76 22.81 -9.37 30.05
CA LYS A 76 21.52 -9.98 30.43
C LYS A 76 21.55 -11.51 30.35
N VAL A 77 22.15 -12.07 29.29
CA VAL A 77 22.33 -13.52 29.13
C VAL A 77 23.23 -14.07 30.22
N GLY A 78 24.35 -13.39 30.50
CA GLY A 78 25.28 -13.78 31.58
C GLY A 78 24.61 -13.80 32.95
N ASP A 79 23.90 -12.74 33.32
CA ASP A 79 23.18 -12.63 34.59
C ASP A 79 22.11 -13.72 34.72
N SER A 80 21.36 -13.97 33.65
CA SER A 80 20.31 -15.01 33.63
C SER A 80 20.88 -16.42 33.83
N LEU A 81 22.06 -16.71 33.28
CA LEU A 81 22.73 -17.99 33.46
C LEU A 81 23.18 -18.20 34.91
N VAL A 82 23.76 -17.15 35.52
CA VAL A 82 24.18 -17.16 36.93
C VAL A 82 22.98 -17.31 37.86
N GLU A 83 21.91 -16.54 37.65
CA GLU A 83 20.68 -16.61 38.44
C GLU A 83 19.96 -17.96 38.30
N GLY A 84 19.97 -18.54 37.10
CA GLY A 84 19.33 -19.83 36.82
C GLY A 84 19.97 -21.01 37.56
N ASN A 85 21.21 -20.88 38.03
CA ASN A 85 21.94 -21.83 38.89
C ASN A 85 21.87 -23.31 38.43
N VAL A 86 21.85 -23.52 37.11
CA VAL A 86 21.90 -24.87 36.51
C VAL A 86 23.29 -25.48 36.67
N PHE A 87 24.33 -24.64 36.63
CA PHE A 87 25.71 -24.96 36.92
C PHE A 87 26.25 -23.95 37.93
N ASN A 88 27.35 -24.30 38.61
CA ASN A 88 28.05 -23.32 39.43
C ASN A 88 28.88 -22.41 38.52
N TRP A 89 28.25 -21.36 38.01
CA TRP A 89 28.89 -20.40 37.12
C TRP A 89 29.93 -19.57 37.87
N GLN A 90 31.18 -19.67 37.44
CA GLN A 90 32.30 -18.87 37.89
C GLN A 90 32.61 -17.82 36.83
N THR A 91 32.37 -16.56 37.13
CA THR A 91 32.65 -15.48 36.19
C THR A 91 34.16 -15.26 36.09
N VAL A 92 34.70 -15.35 34.89
CA VAL A 92 36.15 -15.26 34.60
C VAL A 92 36.39 -14.04 33.71
N PRO A 93 37.46 -13.24 33.96
CA PRO A 93 37.66 -11.98 33.25
C PRO A 93 38.07 -12.13 31.78
N THR A 94 38.72 -13.23 31.36
CA THR A 94 39.14 -13.41 29.96
C THR A 94 38.86 -14.81 29.41
N ALA A 95 38.70 -14.90 28.09
CA ALA A 95 38.51 -16.14 27.37
C ALA A 95 39.67 -17.13 27.57
N GLU A 96 40.91 -16.63 27.59
CA GLU A 96 42.11 -17.46 27.74
C GLU A 96 42.20 -18.10 29.14
N GLU A 97 41.82 -17.37 30.21
CA GLU A 97 41.79 -17.93 31.56
C GLU A 97 40.72 -19.02 31.66
N ALA A 98 39.57 -18.83 31.01
CA ALA A 98 38.51 -19.83 30.97
C ALA A 98 38.94 -21.09 30.21
N ASP A 99 39.57 -20.94 29.04
CA ASP A 99 40.07 -22.07 28.23
C ASP A 99 41.19 -22.83 28.95
N GLN A 100 42.14 -22.13 29.57
CA GLN A 100 43.18 -22.73 30.39
C GLN A 100 42.58 -23.46 31.60
N GLY A 101 41.58 -22.86 32.25
CA GLY A 101 40.88 -23.50 33.37
C GLY A 101 40.14 -24.77 32.97
N VAL A 102 39.60 -24.86 31.75
CA VAL A 102 39.03 -26.10 31.20
C VAL A 102 40.11 -27.12 30.86
N SER A 103 41.24 -26.69 30.27
CA SER A 103 42.38 -27.56 29.98
C SER A 103 42.97 -28.18 31.24
N ASP A 104 43.11 -27.40 32.32
CA ASP A 104 43.70 -27.82 33.59
C ASP A 104 42.71 -28.57 34.50
N GLY A 105 41.44 -28.67 34.09
CA GLY A 105 40.38 -29.33 34.85
C GLY A 105 39.85 -28.54 36.04
N LYS A 106 40.18 -27.25 36.15
CA LYS A 106 39.61 -26.31 37.14
C LYS A 106 38.12 -26.06 36.87
N TYR A 107 37.75 -25.94 35.60
CA TYR A 107 36.36 -25.82 35.16
C TYR A 107 36.03 -27.02 34.28
N ALA A 108 34.80 -27.51 34.39
CA ALA A 108 34.34 -28.61 33.55
C ALA A 108 34.20 -28.15 32.08
N PHE A 109 33.66 -26.96 31.87
CA PHE A 109 33.54 -26.29 30.57
C PHE A 109 33.53 -24.77 30.75
N ALA A 110 33.64 -24.04 29.65
CA ALA A 110 33.55 -22.59 29.60
C ALA A 110 32.54 -22.13 28.55
N LEU A 111 31.68 -21.16 28.90
CA LEU A 111 30.83 -20.42 27.98
C LEU A 111 31.36 -18.99 27.85
N LYS A 112 31.57 -18.54 26.61
CA LYS A 112 32.16 -17.25 26.28
C LYS A 112 31.19 -16.47 25.39
N ILE A 113 30.82 -15.27 25.83
CA ILE A 113 30.00 -14.31 25.08
C ILE A 113 30.95 -13.27 24.46
N PRO A 114 31.16 -13.28 23.14
CA PRO A 114 32.11 -12.40 22.45
C PRO A 114 31.74 -10.91 22.51
N LYS A 115 32.73 -10.05 22.24
CA LYS A 115 32.59 -8.58 22.29
C LYS A 115 31.54 -8.00 21.34
N ASP A 116 31.33 -8.65 20.21
CA ASP A 116 30.41 -8.26 19.14
C ASP A 116 29.01 -8.88 19.28
N PHE A 117 28.71 -9.58 20.37
CA PHE A 117 27.44 -10.28 20.55
C PHE A 117 26.22 -9.35 20.39
N SER A 118 26.12 -8.27 21.17
CA SER A 118 25.01 -7.31 21.05
C SER A 118 25.01 -6.57 19.71
N ALA A 119 26.19 -6.29 19.14
CA ALA A 119 26.32 -5.61 17.86
C ALA A 119 25.82 -6.47 16.69
N ASN A 120 26.13 -7.77 16.72
CA ASN A 120 25.65 -8.72 15.73
C ASN A 120 24.14 -8.94 15.85
N LEU A 121 23.57 -8.88 17.05
CA LEU A 121 22.11 -8.95 17.25
C LEU A 121 21.34 -7.79 16.60
N VAL A 122 21.90 -6.57 16.58
CA VAL A 122 21.26 -5.40 15.92
C VAL A 122 21.73 -5.17 14.49
N SER A 123 22.76 -5.91 14.04
CA SER A 123 23.35 -5.78 12.70
C SER A 123 22.38 -5.95 11.52
N PRO A 124 21.28 -6.74 11.60
CA PRO A 124 20.31 -6.84 10.51
C PRO A 124 19.63 -5.50 10.15
N GLY A 125 19.69 -4.48 11.02
CA GLY A 125 19.20 -3.13 10.71
C GLY A 125 20.09 -2.36 9.72
N SER A 126 21.35 -2.77 9.56
CA SER A 126 22.29 -2.27 8.56
C SER A 126 22.32 -3.29 7.42
N PHE A 127 21.45 -3.14 6.44
CA PHE A 127 21.27 -4.08 5.31
C PHE A 127 22.57 -4.49 4.58
N ASP A 128 23.65 -3.73 4.75
CA ASP A 128 24.95 -3.93 4.10
C ASP A 128 25.95 -4.78 4.91
N SER A 129 25.67 -5.14 6.17
CA SER A 129 26.65 -5.82 7.05
C SER A 129 26.02 -6.63 8.20
N ALA A 130 25.13 -7.58 7.89
CA ALA A 130 24.53 -8.46 8.90
C ALA A 130 25.46 -9.62 9.29
N SER A 131 25.63 -9.85 10.59
CA SER A 131 26.46 -10.92 11.18
C SER A 131 25.68 -11.68 12.24
N GLN A 132 25.95 -12.99 12.40
CA GLN A 132 25.30 -13.80 13.43
C GLN A 132 25.95 -13.57 14.81
N ALA A 133 25.13 -13.44 15.84
CA ALA A 133 25.62 -13.46 17.22
C ALA A 133 26.04 -14.88 17.60
N MET A 134 27.27 -15.04 18.10
CA MET A 134 27.83 -16.35 18.44
C MET A 134 27.99 -16.50 19.95
N LEU A 135 27.72 -17.70 20.46
CA LEU A 135 28.11 -18.15 21.79
C LEU A 135 29.17 -19.22 21.62
N ASN A 136 30.33 -19.03 22.27
CA ASN A 136 31.44 -19.96 22.14
C ASN A 136 31.53 -20.83 23.37
N VAL A 137 31.62 -22.14 23.17
CA VAL A 137 31.70 -23.11 24.26
C VAL A 137 32.98 -23.93 24.12
N THR A 138 33.73 -24.04 25.21
CA THR A 138 34.93 -24.87 25.29
C THR A 138 34.67 -26.02 26.26
N THR A 139 34.81 -27.26 25.79
CA THR A 139 34.76 -28.46 26.62
C THR A 139 36.08 -29.24 26.51
N ASN A 140 36.34 -30.11 27.49
CA ASN A 140 37.45 -31.06 27.43
C ASN A 140 36.96 -32.43 27.87
N ASP A 141 36.77 -33.33 26.91
CA ASP A 141 36.27 -34.70 27.15
C ASP A 141 37.20 -35.53 28.05
N ALA A 142 38.48 -35.16 28.19
CA ALA A 142 39.40 -35.79 29.14
C ALA A 142 38.98 -35.57 30.60
N ASN A 143 38.24 -34.49 30.90
CA ASN A 143 37.69 -34.21 32.23
C ASN A 143 36.41 -35.02 32.48
N ASN A 144 35.50 -35.07 31.51
CA ASN A 144 34.29 -35.91 31.56
C ASN A 144 33.59 -36.00 30.18
N TYR A 145 33.51 -37.20 29.60
CA TYR A 145 32.87 -37.43 28.30
C TYR A 145 31.35 -37.13 28.26
N LEU A 146 30.64 -37.30 29.39
CA LEU A 146 29.19 -37.02 29.43
C LEU A 146 28.89 -35.52 29.40
N LEU A 147 29.89 -34.68 29.67
CA LEU A 147 29.73 -33.24 29.77
C LEU A 147 29.42 -32.60 28.42
N SER A 148 30.07 -33.03 27.34
CA SER A 148 29.81 -32.49 26.00
C SER A 148 28.35 -32.70 25.57
N THR A 149 27.74 -33.86 25.90
CA THR A 149 26.31 -34.09 25.63
C THR A 149 25.36 -33.24 26.49
N ILE A 150 25.75 -32.92 27.73
CA ILE A 150 24.98 -32.03 28.62
C ILE A 150 25.05 -30.59 28.10
N VAL A 151 26.26 -30.16 27.74
CA VAL A 151 26.57 -28.83 27.25
C VAL A 151 25.93 -28.56 25.89
N ASP A 152 25.89 -29.54 24.98
CA ASP A 152 25.20 -29.41 23.69
C ASP A 152 23.69 -29.16 23.86
N LYS A 153 23.04 -29.91 24.77
CA LYS A 153 21.62 -29.73 25.06
C LYS A 153 21.33 -28.36 25.67
N LEU A 154 22.18 -27.89 26.58
CA LEU A 154 22.07 -26.58 27.19
C LEU A 154 22.27 -25.46 26.15
N THR A 155 23.33 -25.54 25.35
CA THR A 155 23.67 -24.56 24.32
C THR A 155 22.55 -24.44 23.29
N THR A 156 21.95 -25.58 22.90
CA THR A 156 20.77 -25.59 22.03
C THR A 156 19.58 -24.86 22.65
N SER A 157 19.31 -25.09 23.94
CA SER A 157 18.21 -24.42 24.66
C SER A 157 18.42 -22.90 24.77
N VAL A 158 19.65 -22.46 25.07
CA VAL A 158 20.01 -21.04 25.13
C VAL A 158 19.88 -20.41 23.74
N HIS A 159 20.39 -21.07 22.71
CA HIS A 159 20.25 -20.63 21.31
C HIS A 159 18.77 -20.46 20.92
N THR A 160 17.92 -21.44 21.20
CA THR A 160 16.47 -21.36 20.88
C THR A 160 15.79 -20.19 21.60
N THR A 161 16.13 -19.95 22.86
CA THR A 161 15.54 -18.85 23.65
C THR A 161 15.96 -17.49 23.10
N VAL A 162 17.27 -17.30 22.84
CA VAL A 162 17.79 -16.05 22.27
C VAL A 162 17.26 -15.81 20.85
N ALA A 163 17.18 -16.86 20.02
CA ALA A 163 16.62 -16.77 18.67
C ALA A 163 15.14 -16.36 18.68
N LYS A 164 14.35 -16.89 19.62
CA LYS A 164 12.93 -16.51 19.78
C LYS A 164 12.78 -15.03 20.15
N GLU A 165 13.44 -14.59 21.22
CA GLU A 165 13.35 -13.19 21.70
C GLU A 165 13.78 -12.18 20.62
N VAL A 166 14.90 -12.45 19.93
CA VAL A 166 15.42 -11.56 18.86
C VAL A 166 14.54 -11.61 17.61
N GLY A 167 14.02 -12.79 17.27
CA GLY A 167 13.09 -12.97 16.16
C GLY A 167 11.78 -12.20 16.38
N GLU A 168 11.25 -12.21 17.61
CA GLU A 168 10.02 -11.51 17.97
C GLU A 168 10.20 -9.98 17.86
N GLU A 169 11.30 -9.47 18.40
CA GLU A 169 11.63 -8.04 18.33
C GLU A 169 11.79 -7.58 16.87
N THR A 170 12.53 -8.34 16.06
CA THR A 170 12.73 -8.03 14.63
C THR A 170 11.42 -8.05 13.85
N ALA A 171 10.58 -9.06 14.10
CA ALA A 171 9.26 -9.16 13.48
C ALA A 171 8.34 -7.99 13.90
N ASN A 172 8.37 -7.59 15.17
CA ASN A 172 7.61 -6.43 15.65
C ASN A 172 8.03 -5.13 14.96
N GLN A 173 9.33 -4.91 14.79
CA GLN A 173 9.83 -3.73 14.07
C GLN A 173 9.39 -3.73 12.61
N LEU A 174 9.46 -4.87 11.93
CA LEU A 174 9.01 -5.02 10.54
C LEU A 174 7.50 -4.79 10.38
N LEU A 175 6.68 -5.36 11.27
CA LEU A 175 5.23 -5.16 11.28
C LEU A 175 4.85 -3.70 11.61
N THR A 176 5.62 -3.03 12.46
CA THR A 176 5.46 -1.60 12.75
C THR A 176 5.84 -0.74 11.53
N GLY A 177 6.88 -1.14 10.78
CA GLY A 177 7.23 -0.56 9.49
C GLY A 177 6.08 -0.64 8.49
N PHE A 178 5.41 -1.79 8.37
CA PHE A 178 4.22 -1.93 7.52
C PHE A 178 3.05 -1.05 7.97
N GLY A 179 2.77 -0.99 9.26
CA GLY A 179 1.75 -0.07 9.80
C GLY A 179 2.05 1.39 9.47
N THR A 180 3.32 1.79 9.54
CA THR A 180 3.77 3.14 9.14
C THR A 180 3.56 3.38 7.66
N ILE A 181 3.95 2.45 6.79
CA ILE A 181 3.75 2.53 5.34
C ILE A 181 2.26 2.63 5.00
N HIS A 182 1.42 1.80 5.62
CA HIS A 182 -0.03 1.84 5.49
C HIS A 182 -0.57 3.24 5.84
N SER A 183 -0.17 3.79 6.98
CA SER A 183 -0.61 5.13 7.42
C SER A 183 -0.18 6.25 6.47
N GLN A 184 1.03 6.17 5.90
CA GLN A 184 1.55 7.17 4.96
C GLN A 184 0.88 7.04 3.58
N MET A 185 0.54 5.82 3.16
CA MET A 185 -0.28 5.61 1.96
C MET A 185 -1.69 6.17 2.13
N LEU A 186 -2.33 6.02 3.29
CA LEU A 186 -3.62 6.68 3.55
C LEU A 186 -3.51 8.20 3.45
N LYS A 187 -2.49 8.81 4.04
CA LYS A 187 -2.23 10.26 3.90
C LYS A 187 -1.99 10.66 2.44
N ALA A 188 -1.30 9.84 1.66
CA ALA A 188 -1.08 10.08 0.24
C ALA A 188 -2.39 9.96 -0.57
N ALA A 189 -3.25 9.00 -0.24
CA ALA A 189 -4.59 8.86 -0.83
C ALA A 189 -5.46 10.08 -0.51
N ASP A 190 -5.45 10.54 0.75
CA ASP A 190 -6.16 11.76 1.17
C ASP A 190 -5.62 12.99 0.41
N GLY A 191 -4.30 13.12 0.29
CA GLY A 191 -3.67 14.20 -0.49
C GLY A 191 -4.03 14.17 -1.98
N ALA A 192 -4.12 12.98 -2.57
CA ALA A 192 -4.60 12.80 -3.94
C ALA A 192 -6.11 13.12 -4.06
N GLY A 193 -6.90 12.83 -3.03
CA GLY A 193 -8.30 13.25 -2.92
C GLY A 193 -8.45 14.76 -2.88
N GLN A 194 -7.65 15.46 -2.06
CA GLN A 194 -7.62 16.93 -2.02
C GLN A 194 -7.23 17.53 -3.37
N LEU A 195 -6.28 16.92 -4.08
CA LEU A 195 -5.93 17.31 -5.44
C LEU A 195 -7.13 17.14 -6.39
N ALA A 196 -7.83 16.00 -6.32
CA ALA A 196 -9.01 15.75 -7.14
C ALA A 196 -10.12 16.78 -6.89
N ASP A 197 -10.37 17.15 -5.64
CA ASP A 197 -11.33 18.19 -5.26
C ASP A 197 -10.92 19.59 -5.76
N GLY A 198 -9.63 19.91 -5.66
CA GLY A 198 -9.06 21.15 -6.21
C GLY A 198 -9.22 21.24 -7.73
N VAL A 199 -8.97 20.14 -8.44
CA VAL A 199 -9.16 20.08 -9.90
C VAL A 199 -10.64 20.10 -10.29
N ALA A 200 -11.53 19.52 -9.47
CA ALA A 200 -12.97 19.66 -9.68
C ALA A 200 -13.42 21.13 -9.57
N THR A 201 -12.88 21.86 -8.59
CA THR A 201 -13.12 23.31 -8.45
C THR A 201 -12.58 24.08 -9.66
N LEU A 202 -11.39 23.74 -10.15
CA LEU A 202 -10.84 24.31 -11.38
C LEU A 202 -11.77 24.07 -12.57
N ARG A 203 -12.25 22.83 -12.76
CA ARG A 203 -13.18 22.45 -13.82
C ARG A 203 -14.46 23.28 -13.76
N ASP A 204 -15.07 23.42 -12.59
CA ASP A 204 -16.29 24.21 -12.43
C ASP A 204 -16.04 25.71 -12.74
N GLY A 205 -14.86 26.21 -12.35
CA GLY A 205 -14.39 27.54 -12.73
C GLY A 205 -14.20 27.71 -14.24
N THR A 206 -13.67 26.70 -14.94
CA THR A 206 -13.47 26.75 -16.40
C THR A 206 -14.78 26.65 -17.16
N VAL A 207 -15.78 25.90 -16.66
CA VAL A 207 -17.14 25.88 -17.23
C VAL A 207 -17.78 27.26 -17.14
N THR A 208 -17.61 27.92 -15.99
CA THR A 208 -18.09 29.30 -15.79
C THR A 208 -17.37 30.26 -16.74
N LEU A 209 -16.04 30.13 -16.86
CA LEU A 209 -15.24 30.93 -17.78
C LEU A 209 -15.66 30.70 -19.24
N HIS A 210 -15.90 29.45 -19.64
CA HIS A 210 -16.34 29.09 -21.00
C HIS A 210 -17.67 29.74 -21.35
N THR A 211 -18.62 29.71 -20.41
CA THR A 211 -19.90 30.41 -20.55
C THR A 211 -19.67 31.91 -20.80
N GLY A 212 -18.82 32.56 -20.00
CA GLY A 212 -18.49 33.98 -20.17
C GLY A 212 -17.77 34.29 -21.47
N THR A 213 -16.89 33.42 -21.97
CA THR A 213 -16.20 33.62 -23.25
C THR A 213 -17.12 33.40 -24.44
N THR A 214 -18.08 32.48 -24.33
CA THR A 214 -19.15 32.31 -25.32
C THR A 214 -20.03 33.55 -25.39
N GLU A 215 -20.44 34.12 -24.25
CA GLU A 215 -21.17 35.39 -24.21
C GLU A 215 -20.38 36.54 -24.82
N LEU A 216 -19.08 36.65 -24.50
CA LEU A 216 -18.19 37.66 -25.10
C LEU A 216 -18.07 37.48 -26.62
N SER A 217 -17.92 36.25 -27.09
CA SER A 217 -17.83 35.92 -28.52
C SER A 217 -19.11 36.32 -29.26
N ASN A 218 -20.27 35.99 -28.70
CA ASN A 218 -21.56 36.37 -29.23
C ASN A 218 -21.73 37.89 -29.27
N GLY A 219 -21.46 38.58 -28.16
CA GLY A 219 -21.55 40.05 -28.09
C GLY A 219 -20.57 40.76 -29.04
N ALA A 220 -19.36 40.22 -29.24
CA ALA A 220 -18.41 40.74 -30.22
C ALA A 220 -18.91 40.54 -31.67
N GLY A 221 -19.56 39.41 -31.94
CA GLY A 221 -20.22 39.15 -33.22
C GLY A 221 -21.37 40.12 -33.50
N GLU A 222 -22.20 40.41 -32.48
CA GLU A 222 -23.27 41.42 -32.59
C GLU A 222 -22.72 42.83 -32.82
N LEU A 223 -21.65 43.21 -32.10
CA LEU A 223 -20.96 44.48 -32.31
C LEU A 223 -20.43 44.60 -33.74
N TYR A 224 -19.79 43.55 -34.25
CA TYR A 224 -19.29 43.50 -35.63
C TYR A 224 -20.44 43.70 -36.62
N ALA A 225 -21.54 42.96 -36.48
CA ALA A 225 -22.72 43.10 -37.33
C ALA A 225 -23.34 44.51 -37.25
N GLY A 226 -23.34 45.13 -36.07
CA GLY A 226 -23.75 46.53 -35.88
C GLY A 226 -22.84 47.51 -36.62
N GLN A 227 -21.52 47.32 -36.56
CA GLN A 227 -20.56 48.17 -37.26
C GLN A 227 -20.65 48.05 -38.78
N VAL A 228 -20.99 46.87 -39.31
CA VAL A 228 -21.28 46.71 -40.75
C VAL A 228 -22.43 47.65 -41.15
N LYS A 229 -23.52 47.68 -40.38
CA LYS A 229 -24.66 48.56 -40.64
C LYS A 229 -24.29 50.05 -40.54
N LEU A 230 -23.50 50.45 -39.54
CA LEU A 230 -23.06 51.83 -39.37
C LEU A 230 -22.16 52.28 -40.53
N ARG A 231 -21.21 51.43 -40.95
CA ARG A 231 -20.38 51.68 -42.12
C ARG A 231 -21.23 51.87 -43.37
N ASP A 232 -22.20 50.98 -43.60
CA ASP A 232 -23.08 51.06 -44.77
C ASP A 232 -23.91 52.35 -44.78
N GLY A 233 -24.45 52.74 -43.62
CA GLY A 233 -25.15 54.03 -43.48
C GLY A 233 -24.24 55.23 -43.70
N ALA A 234 -22.98 55.18 -43.25
CA ALA A 234 -22.01 56.25 -43.48
C ALA A 234 -21.61 56.37 -44.96
N ASN A 235 -21.48 55.26 -45.67
CA ASN A 235 -21.27 55.25 -47.12
C ASN A 235 -22.47 55.85 -47.85
N GLN A 236 -23.69 55.46 -47.50
CA GLN A 236 -24.91 56.03 -48.07
C GLN A 236 -25.02 57.55 -47.83
N LEU A 237 -24.65 58.02 -46.63
CA LEU A 237 -24.60 59.45 -46.33
C LEU A 237 -23.55 60.17 -47.19
N THR A 238 -22.38 59.56 -47.38
CA THR A 238 -21.31 60.09 -48.23
C THR A 238 -21.77 60.25 -49.68
N ASP A 239 -22.41 59.20 -50.22
CA ASP A 239 -22.96 59.21 -51.57
C ASP A 239 -24.04 60.28 -51.75
N GLY A 240 -25.01 60.36 -50.82
CA GLY A 240 -26.07 61.36 -50.84
C GLY A 240 -25.55 62.79 -50.71
N ALA A 241 -24.58 63.02 -49.84
CA ALA A 241 -23.92 64.32 -49.71
C ALA A 241 -23.11 64.69 -50.97
N GLY A 242 -22.49 63.71 -51.64
CA GLY A 242 -21.78 63.90 -52.90
C GLY A 242 -22.72 64.28 -54.05
N GLN A 243 -23.90 63.67 -54.11
CA GLN A 243 -24.95 64.04 -55.06
C GLN A 243 -25.46 65.47 -54.81
N LEU A 244 -25.70 65.84 -53.54
CA LEU A 244 -26.12 67.19 -53.17
C LEU A 244 -25.06 68.25 -53.51
N SER A 245 -23.80 67.99 -53.16
CA SER A 245 -22.65 68.85 -53.51
C SER A 245 -22.56 69.05 -55.02
N SER A 246 -22.61 67.96 -55.80
CA SER A 246 -22.56 68.02 -57.27
C SER A 246 -23.73 68.82 -57.85
N GLY A 247 -24.95 68.61 -57.35
CA GLY A 247 -26.14 69.34 -57.80
C GLY A 247 -26.10 70.84 -57.48
N LEU A 248 -25.62 71.20 -56.28
CA LEU A 248 -25.47 72.61 -55.89
C LEU A 248 -24.31 73.29 -56.61
N SER A 249 -23.23 72.57 -56.92
CA SER A 249 -22.15 73.07 -57.77
C SER A 249 -22.67 73.38 -59.18
N LEU A 250 -23.48 72.48 -59.77
CA LEU A 250 -24.14 72.74 -61.05
C LEU A 250 -25.07 73.96 -60.99
N LEU A 251 -25.87 74.08 -59.92
CA LEU A 251 -26.77 75.24 -59.74
C LEU A 251 -25.98 76.55 -59.57
N LYS A 252 -24.88 76.52 -58.83
CA LYS A 252 -23.96 77.65 -58.66
C LYS A 252 -23.38 78.09 -60.00
N ASP A 253 -22.90 77.16 -60.80
CA ASP A 253 -22.34 77.46 -62.13
C ASP A 253 -23.40 78.06 -63.07
N LYS A 254 -24.63 77.53 -63.05
CA LYS A 254 -25.74 78.03 -63.88
C LYS A 254 -26.30 79.38 -63.43
N THR A 255 -26.13 79.75 -62.16
CA THR A 255 -26.59 81.03 -61.61
C THR A 255 -25.51 82.11 -61.56
N ALA A 256 -24.26 81.76 -61.88
CA ALA A 256 -23.11 82.67 -61.80
C ALA A 256 -23.26 83.93 -62.67
N THR A 257 -23.87 83.82 -63.86
CA THR A 257 -24.05 84.95 -64.79
C THR A 257 -25.34 85.74 -64.53
N LEU A 258 -26.24 85.23 -63.70
CA LEU A 258 -27.58 85.80 -63.51
C LEU A 258 -27.56 87.26 -63.04
N PRO A 259 -26.65 87.70 -62.14
CA PRO A 259 -26.51 89.12 -61.81
C PRO A 259 -26.16 89.99 -63.03
N THR A 260 -25.24 89.54 -63.88
CA THR A 260 -24.85 90.26 -65.09
C THR A 260 -25.97 90.27 -66.13
N ASP A 261 -26.64 89.14 -66.33
CA ASP A 261 -27.70 88.98 -67.32
C ASP A 261 -28.94 89.82 -66.93
N SER A 262 -29.32 89.80 -65.65
CA SER A 262 -30.43 90.61 -65.13
C SER A 262 -30.10 92.10 -65.11
N GLN A 263 -28.85 92.50 -64.85
CA GLN A 263 -28.42 93.90 -64.97
C GLN A 263 -28.47 94.37 -66.42
N THR A 264 -28.06 93.52 -67.37
CA THR A 264 -28.18 93.80 -68.81
C THR A 264 -29.63 94.01 -69.21
N LEU A 265 -30.53 93.14 -68.73
CA LEU A 265 -31.97 93.26 -68.96
C LEU A 265 -32.54 94.56 -68.36
N ALA A 266 -32.17 94.91 -67.12
CA ALA A 266 -32.59 96.14 -66.45
C ALA A 266 -32.13 97.39 -67.22
N ASN A 267 -30.86 97.40 -67.66
CA ASN A 267 -30.32 98.49 -68.47
C ASN A 267 -31.07 98.64 -69.80
N GLY A 268 -31.36 97.53 -70.49
CA GLY A 268 -32.12 97.55 -71.74
C GLY A 268 -33.57 98.01 -71.54
N ALA A 269 -34.23 97.54 -70.48
CA ALA A 269 -35.58 97.99 -70.13
C ALA A 269 -35.64 99.49 -69.79
N ALA A 270 -34.62 100.00 -69.06
CA ALA A 270 -34.49 101.42 -68.77
C ALA A 270 -34.28 102.26 -70.03
N GLN A 271 -33.50 101.77 -71.00
CA GLN A 271 -33.33 102.45 -72.31
C GLN A 271 -34.65 102.54 -73.08
N VAL A 272 -35.44 101.46 -73.11
CA VAL A 272 -36.77 101.44 -73.76
C VAL A 272 -37.74 102.38 -73.04
N ALA A 273 -37.78 102.34 -71.70
CA ALA A 273 -38.63 103.23 -70.90
C ALA A 273 -38.27 104.71 -71.14
N ALA A 274 -36.98 105.05 -71.15
CA ALA A 274 -36.52 106.41 -71.45
C ALA A 274 -36.90 106.84 -72.88
N GLY A 275 -36.74 105.96 -73.88
CA GLY A 275 -37.15 106.23 -75.25
C GLY A 275 -38.65 106.46 -75.40
N ASN A 276 -39.48 105.65 -74.73
CA ASN A 276 -40.93 105.80 -74.73
C ASN A 276 -41.37 107.08 -73.98
N ALA A 277 -40.70 107.44 -72.89
CA ALA A 277 -40.96 108.70 -72.18
C ALA A 277 -40.62 109.92 -73.04
N GLN A 278 -39.50 109.88 -73.78
CA GLN A 278 -39.13 110.92 -74.75
C GLN A 278 -40.15 111.01 -75.91
N LEU A 279 -40.59 109.88 -76.44
CA LEU A 279 -41.63 109.84 -77.48
C LEU A 279 -42.94 110.43 -76.96
N ASN A 280 -43.38 110.02 -75.76
CA ASN A 280 -44.57 110.55 -75.12
C ASN A 280 -44.48 112.07 -74.95
N ALA A 281 -43.37 112.58 -74.41
CA ALA A 281 -43.17 114.02 -74.25
C ALA A 281 -43.27 114.78 -75.58
N ARG A 282 -42.67 114.25 -76.66
CA ARG A 282 -42.76 114.86 -78.01
C ARG A 282 -44.16 114.83 -78.59
N VAL A 283 -44.90 113.73 -78.40
CA VAL A 283 -46.28 113.62 -78.90
C VAL A 283 -47.21 114.53 -78.11
N GLN A 284 -47.04 114.65 -76.80
CA GLN A 284 -47.80 115.59 -75.96
C GLN A 284 -47.51 117.05 -76.34
N ASP A 285 -46.24 117.40 -76.60
CA ASP A 285 -45.87 118.73 -77.11
C ASP A 285 -46.48 118.99 -78.50
N MET A 286 -46.49 118.00 -79.38
CA MET A 286 -47.15 118.09 -80.69
C MET A 286 -48.67 118.28 -80.56
N VAL A 287 -49.34 117.56 -79.67
CA VAL A 287 -50.77 117.78 -79.36
C VAL A 287 -51.00 119.22 -78.90
N ALA A 288 -50.19 119.72 -77.96
CA ALA A 288 -50.29 121.07 -77.45
C ALA A 288 -50.05 122.14 -78.54
N GLN A 289 -49.08 121.92 -79.43
CA GLN A 289 -48.81 122.81 -80.56
C GLN A 289 -49.95 122.80 -81.61
N LEU A 290 -50.53 121.63 -81.90
CA LEU A 290 -51.70 121.49 -82.78
C LEU A 290 -52.91 122.22 -82.18
N ASP A 291 -53.17 122.04 -80.88
CA ASP A 291 -54.21 122.76 -80.16
C ASP A 291 -54.00 124.28 -80.21
N ALA A 292 -52.77 124.76 -80.00
CA ALA A 292 -52.43 126.18 -80.09
C ALA A 292 -52.57 126.73 -81.53
N ALA A 293 -52.19 125.96 -82.55
CA ALA A 293 -52.31 126.36 -83.95
C ALA A 293 -53.77 126.45 -84.40
N ASP A 294 -54.60 125.48 -83.99
CA ASP A 294 -56.04 125.43 -84.22
C ASP A 294 -56.75 126.63 -83.56
N GLN A 295 -56.47 126.89 -82.27
CA GLN A 295 -56.94 128.08 -81.57
C GLN A 295 -56.46 129.38 -82.21
N GLY A 296 -55.21 129.42 -82.70
CA GLY A 296 -54.64 130.57 -83.38
C GLY A 296 -55.29 130.86 -84.74
N LEU A 297 -55.63 129.82 -85.52
CA LEU A 297 -56.40 129.96 -86.77
C LEU A 297 -57.80 130.53 -86.49
N ARG A 298 -58.50 129.96 -85.51
CA ARG A 298 -59.81 130.47 -85.08
C ARG A 298 -59.73 131.93 -84.62
N THR A 299 -58.71 132.26 -83.81
CA THR A 299 -58.45 133.64 -83.35
C THR A 299 -58.24 134.61 -84.52
N ARG A 300 -57.46 134.22 -85.53
CA ARG A 300 -57.27 135.05 -86.74
C ARG A 300 -58.55 135.29 -87.53
N VAL A 301 -59.44 134.30 -87.62
CA VAL A 301 -60.76 134.46 -88.25
C VAL A 301 -61.61 135.43 -87.45
N VAL A 302 -61.65 135.28 -86.12
CA VAL A 302 -62.35 136.21 -85.22
C VAL A 302 -61.81 137.64 -85.35
N GLU A 303 -60.49 137.82 -85.34
CA GLU A 303 -59.83 139.13 -85.54
C GLU A 303 -60.10 139.73 -86.93
N SER A 304 -60.06 138.91 -87.98
CA SER A 304 -60.37 139.35 -89.34
C SER A 304 -61.82 139.80 -89.45
N ASN A 305 -62.76 139.01 -88.92
CA ASN A 305 -64.17 139.35 -88.89
C ASN A 305 -64.42 140.65 -88.11
N SER A 306 -63.81 140.83 -86.94
CA SER A 306 -63.95 142.06 -86.16
C SER A 306 -63.38 143.30 -86.87
N ARG A 307 -62.30 143.17 -87.65
CA ARG A 307 -61.81 144.26 -88.53
C ARG A 307 -62.80 144.60 -89.65
N LEU A 308 -63.42 143.60 -90.27
CA LEU A 308 -64.39 143.79 -91.36
C LEU A 308 -65.74 144.36 -90.87
N ILE A 309 -66.13 144.03 -89.63
CA ILE A 309 -67.26 144.69 -88.95
C ILE A 309 -66.94 146.17 -88.72
N ALA A 310 -65.74 146.48 -88.21
CA ALA A 310 -65.34 147.86 -87.95
C ALA A 310 -65.26 148.73 -89.21
N SER A 311 -64.97 148.14 -90.38
CA SER A 311 -64.97 148.84 -91.67
C SER A 311 -66.35 148.91 -92.36
N GLY A 312 -67.40 148.38 -91.73
CA GLY A 312 -68.77 148.39 -92.25
C GLY A 312 -69.03 147.42 -93.42
N VAL A 313 -68.12 146.49 -93.69
CA VAL A 313 -68.24 145.49 -94.77
C VAL A 313 -69.12 144.31 -94.35
N LEU A 314 -69.08 143.93 -93.06
CA LEU A 314 -69.84 142.82 -92.49
C LEU A 314 -70.69 143.29 -91.29
N THR A 315 -71.87 142.68 -91.10
CA THR A 315 -72.68 142.82 -89.87
C THR A 315 -72.27 141.79 -88.81
N GLN A 316 -72.63 142.02 -87.54
CA GLN A 316 -72.35 141.07 -86.44
C GLN A 316 -72.96 139.67 -86.74
N GLU A 317 -74.20 139.64 -87.24
CA GLU A 317 -74.90 138.39 -87.60
C GLU A 317 -74.19 137.63 -88.72
N GLN A 318 -73.67 138.33 -89.73
CA GLN A 318 -72.92 137.71 -90.83
C GLN A 318 -71.54 137.21 -90.37
N ALA A 319 -70.87 137.93 -89.46
CA ALA A 319 -69.60 137.50 -88.88
C ALA A 319 -69.74 136.25 -87.99
N ASP A 320 -70.82 136.15 -87.22
CA ASP A 320 -71.14 134.97 -86.41
C ASP A 320 -71.46 133.77 -87.32
N SER A 321 -72.16 133.98 -88.45
CA SER A 321 -72.39 132.94 -89.46
C SER A 321 -71.09 132.44 -90.10
N ILE A 322 -70.16 133.34 -90.45
CA ILE A 322 -68.84 132.97 -91.00
C ILE A 322 -68.02 132.18 -89.98
N LEU A 323 -68.09 132.54 -88.69
CA LEU A 323 -67.41 131.81 -87.64
C LEU A 323 -68.04 130.43 -87.42
N ALA A 324 -69.37 130.32 -87.47
CA ALA A 324 -70.08 129.04 -87.41
C ALA A 324 -69.73 128.14 -88.61
N ASP A 325 -69.66 128.68 -89.83
CA ASP A 325 -69.22 127.93 -91.01
C ASP A 325 -67.75 127.52 -90.90
N PHE A 326 -66.87 128.40 -90.40
CA PHE A 326 -65.48 128.07 -90.12
C PHE A 326 -65.36 126.95 -89.09
N ASP A 327 -66.08 127.04 -87.96
CA ASP A 327 -66.06 126.04 -86.90
C ASP A 327 -66.62 124.69 -87.43
N ALA A 328 -67.66 124.70 -88.29
CA ALA A 328 -68.21 123.51 -88.92
C ALA A 328 -67.26 122.85 -89.95
N VAL A 329 -66.59 123.65 -90.78
CA VAL A 329 -65.57 123.18 -91.73
C VAL A 329 -64.31 122.70 -91.01
N ALA A 330 -63.87 123.43 -89.97
CA ALA A 330 -62.74 123.03 -89.14
C ALA A 330 -63.01 121.68 -88.46
N ALA A 331 -64.20 121.50 -87.89
CA ALA A 331 -64.63 120.26 -87.24
C ALA A 331 -64.74 119.07 -88.20
N SER A 332 -65.05 119.30 -89.48
CA SER A 332 -65.15 118.26 -90.51
C SER A 332 -63.88 118.12 -91.38
N SER A 333 -62.81 118.86 -91.05
CA SER A 333 -61.59 118.87 -91.85
C SER A 333 -60.76 117.59 -91.65
N PRO A 334 -59.98 117.16 -92.66
CA PRO A 334 -58.97 116.12 -92.49
C PRO A 334 -57.98 116.42 -91.34
N VAL A 335 -57.79 117.71 -91.00
CA VAL A 335 -56.93 118.16 -89.90
C VAL A 335 -57.55 117.85 -88.54
N ALA A 336 -58.86 118.03 -88.35
CA ALA A 336 -59.56 117.64 -87.13
C ALA A 336 -59.52 116.12 -86.91
N ALA A 337 -59.73 115.33 -87.97
CA ALA A 337 -59.58 113.87 -87.89
C ALA A 337 -58.14 113.44 -87.52
N ALA A 338 -57.12 114.10 -88.11
CA ALA A 338 -55.72 113.88 -87.75
C ALA A 338 -55.42 114.27 -86.29
N LYS A 339 -55.99 115.39 -85.80
CA LYS A 339 -55.86 115.85 -84.42
C LYS A 339 -56.44 114.84 -83.42
N THR A 340 -57.67 114.37 -83.63
CA THR A 340 -58.30 113.35 -82.76
C THR A 340 -57.50 112.04 -82.76
N ARG A 341 -56.95 111.64 -83.92
CA ARG A 341 -56.07 110.48 -84.01
C ARG A 341 -54.78 110.68 -83.21
N ILE A 342 -54.11 111.82 -83.36
CA ILE A 342 -52.89 112.15 -82.60
C ILE A 342 -53.17 112.19 -81.09
N GLN A 343 -54.32 112.73 -80.66
CA GLN A 343 -54.72 112.70 -79.24
C GLN A 343 -54.97 111.28 -78.72
N THR A 344 -55.57 110.41 -79.53
CA THR A 344 -55.78 109.00 -79.19
C THR A 344 -54.44 108.26 -79.10
N ASP A 345 -53.57 108.45 -80.09
CA ASP A 345 -52.22 107.88 -80.14
C ASP A 345 -51.38 108.39 -78.95
N ALA A 346 -51.54 109.66 -78.54
CA ALA A 346 -50.89 110.22 -77.36
C ALA A 346 -51.27 109.51 -76.07
N ALA A 347 -52.56 109.19 -75.88
CA ALA A 347 -53.01 108.41 -74.73
C ALA A 347 -52.45 106.97 -74.74
N GLN A 348 -52.39 106.33 -75.90
CA GLN A 348 -51.79 105.00 -76.06
C GLN A 348 -50.28 105.01 -75.80
N ILE A 349 -49.57 106.04 -76.28
CA ILE A 349 -48.13 106.24 -76.06
C ILE A 349 -47.85 106.53 -74.59
N GLN A 350 -48.72 107.28 -73.90
CA GLN A 350 -48.62 107.48 -72.45
C GLN A 350 -48.77 106.16 -71.68
N GLN A 351 -49.74 105.33 -72.07
CA GLN A 351 -49.91 104.00 -71.50
C GLN A 351 -48.68 103.10 -71.77
N LEU A 352 -48.14 103.15 -72.99
CA LEU A 352 -46.92 102.43 -73.37
C LEU A 352 -45.72 102.89 -72.54
N ALA A 353 -45.54 104.20 -72.34
CA ALA A 353 -44.47 104.76 -71.52
C ALA A 353 -44.57 104.29 -70.07
N ALA A 354 -45.77 104.37 -69.47
CA ALA A 354 -46.01 103.87 -68.12
C ALA A 354 -45.77 102.35 -68.00
N GLY A 355 -46.19 101.57 -69.00
CA GLY A 355 -45.96 100.13 -69.05
C GLY A 355 -44.47 99.77 -69.15
N SER A 356 -43.70 100.46 -70.00
CA SER A 356 -42.26 100.25 -70.11
C SER A 356 -41.50 100.66 -68.84
N GLU A 357 -41.97 101.70 -68.15
CA GLU A 357 -41.39 102.12 -66.86
C GLU A 357 -41.63 101.03 -65.80
N ALA A 358 -42.83 100.47 -65.72
CA ALA A 358 -43.12 99.37 -64.79
C ALA A 358 -42.23 98.14 -65.08
N VAL A 359 -41.99 97.81 -66.35
CA VAL A 359 -41.06 96.73 -66.75
C VAL A 359 -39.62 97.06 -66.36
N SER A 360 -39.17 98.31 -66.56
CA SER A 360 -37.85 98.78 -66.13
C SER A 360 -37.65 98.63 -64.62
N VAL A 361 -38.62 99.08 -63.83
CA VAL A 361 -38.61 98.92 -62.36
C VAL A 361 -38.58 97.45 -61.95
N GLY A 362 -39.41 96.61 -62.57
CA GLY A 362 -39.42 95.16 -62.29
C GLY A 362 -38.10 94.47 -62.65
N ALA A 363 -37.49 94.83 -63.79
CA ALA A 363 -36.19 94.33 -64.19
C ALA A 363 -35.07 94.79 -63.24
N ALA A 364 -35.12 96.04 -62.76
CA ALA A 364 -34.19 96.55 -61.76
C ALA A 364 -34.33 95.85 -60.40
N GLN A 365 -35.56 95.55 -59.97
CA GLN A 365 -35.81 94.75 -58.76
C GLN A 365 -35.26 93.33 -58.89
N LEU A 366 -35.47 92.69 -60.04
CA LEU A 366 -34.87 91.38 -60.33
C LEU A 366 -33.34 91.46 -60.31
N ALA A 367 -32.74 92.46 -60.95
CA ALA A 367 -31.29 92.68 -60.95
C ALA A 367 -30.74 92.88 -59.53
N ALA A 368 -31.46 93.60 -58.67
CA ALA A 368 -31.05 93.80 -57.27
C ALA A 368 -31.12 92.52 -56.42
N GLY A 369 -32.05 91.59 -56.73
CA GLY A 369 -32.22 90.35 -55.98
C GLY A 369 -31.29 89.20 -56.38
N THR A 370 -30.75 89.22 -57.59
CA THR A 370 -29.94 88.10 -58.12
C THR A 370 -28.55 87.93 -57.47
N PRO A 371 -27.84 88.98 -57.01
CA PRO A 371 -26.59 88.79 -56.25
C PRO A 371 -26.80 87.99 -54.97
N ALA A 372 -27.85 88.30 -54.19
CA ALA A 372 -28.16 87.61 -52.95
C ALA A 372 -28.50 86.12 -53.20
N LEU A 373 -29.23 85.82 -54.28
CA LEU A 373 -29.50 84.45 -54.70
C LEU A 373 -28.21 83.70 -55.06
N ARG A 374 -27.34 84.31 -55.87
CA ARG A 374 -26.05 83.73 -56.25
C ARG A 374 -25.20 83.41 -55.01
N ASP A 375 -25.13 84.35 -54.07
CA ASP A 375 -24.36 84.18 -52.83
C ASP A 375 -24.93 83.07 -51.95
N ALA A 376 -26.26 82.99 -51.81
CA ALA A 376 -26.92 81.91 -51.08
C ALA A 376 -26.66 80.54 -51.72
N VAL A 377 -26.69 80.44 -53.05
CA VAL A 377 -26.36 79.21 -53.77
C VAL A 377 -24.89 78.84 -53.58
N ALA A 378 -23.97 79.82 -53.64
CA ALA A 378 -22.55 79.59 -53.40
C ALA A 378 -22.28 79.11 -51.97
N GLN A 379 -22.95 79.70 -50.96
CA GLN A 379 -22.86 79.28 -49.57
C GLN A 379 -23.43 77.86 -49.37
N ALA A 380 -24.58 77.55 -49.97
CA ALA A 380 -25.17 76.21 -49.91
C ALA A 380 -24.24 75.17 -50.55
N SER A 381 -23.65 75.47 -51.71
CA SER A 381 -22.65 74.62 -52.37
C SER A 381 -21.45 74.36 -51.47
N GLY A 382 -20.87 75.40 -50.84
CA GLY A 382 -19.75 75.23 -49.91
C GLY A 382 -20.12 74.41 -48.68
N GLY A 383 -21.32 74.58 -48.14
CA GLY A 383 -21.83 73.76 -47.03
C GLY A 383 -22.04 72.29 -47.41
N ALA A 384 -22.50 72.02 -48.64
CA ALA A 384 -22.65 70.67 -49.14
C ALA A 384 -21.30 69.97 -49.37
N ASP A 385 -20.27 70.69 -49.82
CA ASP A 385 -18.90 70.16 -49.95
C ASP A 385 -18.32 69.78 -48.58
N GLN A 386 -18.55 70.62 -47.56
CA GLN A 386 -18.17 70.32 -46.18
C GLN A 386 -18.91 69.10 -45.64
N LEU A 387 -20.22 68.98 -45.89
CA LEU A 387 -21.02 67.82 -45.50
C LEU A 387 -20.49 66.54 -46.15
N HIS A 388 -20.19 66.58 -47.46
CA HIS A 388 -19.63 65.42 -48.18
C HIS A 388 -18.27 65.00 -47.62
N THR A 389 -17.38 65.97 -47.36
CA THR A 389 -16.06 65.69 -46.75
C THR A 389 -16.18 65.12 -45.34
N GLY A 390 -17.09 65.66 -44.52
CA GLY A 390 -17.38 65.16 -43.18
C GLY A 390 -17.96 63.75 -43.20
N ALA A 391 -18.88 63.46 -44.13
CA ALA A 391 -19.45 62.13 -44.33
C ALA A 391 -18.39 61.11 -44.77
N ALA A 392 -17.48 61.47 -45.69
CA ALA A 392 -16.38 60.60 -46.10
C ALA A 392 -15.41 60.29 -44.94
N THR A 393 -15.15 61.28 -44.08
CA THR A 393 -14.34 61.09 -42.86
C THR A 393 -15.03 60.14 -41.88
N LEU A 394 -16.34 60.29 -41.68
CA LEU A 394 -17.14 59.39 -40.86
C LEU A 394 -17.11 57.96 -41.42
N ALA A 395 -17.28 57.77 -42.73
CA ALA A 395 -17.22 56.46 -43.37
C ALA A 395 -15.87 55.78 -43.15
N THR A 396 -14.76 56.52 -43.28
CA THR A 396 -13.41 56.02 -42.99
C THR A 396 -13.25 55.61 -41.53
N GLY A 397 -13.79 56.43 -40.60
CA GLY A 397 -13.80 56.11 -39.17
C GLY A 397 -14.61 54.84 -38.85
N GLN A 398 -15.76 54.67 -39.50
CA GLN A 398 -16.59 53.47 -39.33
C GLN A 398 -15.93 52.21 -39.92
N GLN A 399 -15.19 52.33 -41.02
CA GLN A 399 -14.40 51.21 -41.52
C GLN A 399 -13.33 50.78 -40.51
N SER A 400 -12.63 51.74 -39.89
CA SER A 400 -11.63 51.44 -38.85
C SER A 400 -12.27 50.79 -37.61
N ALA A 401 -13.46 51.25 -37.21
CA ALA A 401 -14.22 50.66 -36.11
C ALA A 401 -14.69 49.23 -36.43
N LEU A 402 -15.13 48.98 -37.66
CA LEU A 402 -15.49 47.65 -38.15
C LEU A 402 -14.30 46.68 -38.10
N ASP A 403 -13.13 47.11 -38.57
CA ASP A 403 -11.91 46.30 -38.53
C ASP A 403 -11.51 45.97 -37.08
N GLY A 404 -11.64 46.94 -36.17
CA GLY A 404 -11.44 46.74 -34.73
C GLY A 404 -12.41 45.74 -34.12
N ALA A 405 -13.71 45.85 -34.45
CA ALA A 405 -14.73 44.91 -34.01
C ALA A 405 -14.47 43.49 -34.57
N GLY A 406 -13.97 43.38 -35.81
CA GLY A 406 -13.60 42.11 -36.42
C GLY A 406 -12.46 41.43 -35.66
N ARG A 407 -11.42 42.18 -35.30
CA ARG A 407 -10.31 41.68 -34.47
C ARG A 407 -10.78 41.23 -33.09
N LEU A 408 -11.69 41.98 -32.46
CA LEU A 408 -12.28 41.62 -31.17
C LEU A 408 -13.08 40.31 -31.29
N SER A 409 -13.92 40.18 -32.32
CA SER A 409 -14.70 38.96 -32.57
C SER A 409 -13.80 37.73 -32.77
N SER A 410 -12.77 37.84 -33.61
CA SER A 410 -11.83 36.73 -33.82
C SER A 410 -11.03 36.40 -32.55
N GLY A 411 -10.62 37.42 -31.78
CA GLY A 411 -9.93 37.22 -30.50
C GLY A 411 -10.81 36.54 -29.45
N ALA A 412 -12.09 36.91 -29.38
CA ALA A 412 -13.05 36.28 -28.47
C ALA A 412 -13.29 34.81 -28.84
N GLN A 413 -13.40 34.49 -30.13
CA GLN A 413 -13.51 33.10 -30.60
C GLN A 413 -12.27 32.26 -30.27
N ALA A 414 -11.07 32.83 -30.44
CA ALA A 414 -9.82 32.14 -30.10
C ALA A 414 -9.70 31.90 -28.58
N LEU A 415 -10.11 32.88 -27.77
CA LEU A 415 -10.16 32.74 -26.32
C LEU A 415 -11.15 31.64 -25.91
N ASP A 416 -12.35 31.64 -26.48
CA ASP A 416 -13.38 30.64 -26.19
C ASP A 416 -12.91 29.22 -26.54
N ALA A 417 -12.28 29.03 -27.70
CA ALA A 417 -11.68 27.77 -28.08
C ALA A 417 -10.55 27.32 -27.13
N GLY A 418 -9.71 28.26 -26.68
CA GLY A 418 -8.65 28.00 -25.70
C GLY A 418 -9.21 27.60 -24.33
N VAL A 419 -10.30 28.22 -23.89
CA VAL A 419 -11.00 27.85 -22.66
C VAL A 419 -11.63 26.46 -22.79
N GLY A 420 -12.20 26.10 -23.94
CA GLY A 420 -12.69 24.74 -24.19
C GLY A 420 -11.59 23.67 -24.09
N GLN A 421 -10.37 23.97 -24.55
CA GLN A 421 -9.21 23.07 -24.35
C GLN A 421 -8.81 22.95 -22.87
N LEU A 422 -8.83 24.08 -22.13
CA LEU A 422 -8.54 24.08 -20.70
C LEU A 422 -9.58 23.27 -19.92
N GLU A 423 -10.86 23.40 -20.26
CA GLU A 423 -11.94 22.60 -19.67
C GLU A 423 -11.72 21.10 -19.90
N ALA A 424 -11.42 20.68 -21.14
CA ALA A 424 -11.12 19.28 -21.44
C ALA A 424 -9.89 18.76 -20.68
N GLY A 425 -8.86 19.59 -20.53
CA GLY A 425 -7.68 19.30 -19.71
C GLY A 425 -8.02 19.16 -18.23
N ALA A 426 -8.88 20.04 -17.70
CA ALA A 426 -9.34 19.99 -16.31
C ALA A 426 -10.17 18.72 -16.03
N VAL A 427 -11.02 18.29 -16.96
CA VAL A 427 -11.74 17.01 -16.87
C VAL A 427 -10.78 15.84 -16.80
N THR A 428 -9.80 15.79 -17.72
CA THR A 428 -8.79 14.71 -17.76
C THR A 428 -7.97 14.67 -16.46
N ALA A 429 -7.56 15.83 -15.96
CA ALA A 429 -6.83 15.92 -14.70
C ALA A 429 -7.70 15.49 -13.51
N ALA A 430 -8.98 15.85 -13.47
CA ALA A 430 -9.89 15.45 -12.40
C ALA A 430 -10.04 13.92 -12.34
N ASP A 431 -10.21 13.28 -13.49
CA ASP A 431 -10.34 11.83 -13.59
C ASP A 431 -9.03 11.12 -13.24
N GLY A 432 -7.89 11.66 -13.68
CA GLY A 432 -6.56 11.15 -13.32
C GLY A 432 -6.27 11.23 -11.81
N SER A 433 -6.59 12.37 -11.18
CA SER A 433 -6.41 12.55 -9.73
C SER A 433 -7.33 11.64 -8.91
N ARG A 434 -8.59 11.44 -9.34
CA ARG A 434 -9.49 10.46 -8.71
C ARG A 434 -8.96 9.04 -8.82
N THR A 435 -8.51 8.65 -10.01
CA THR A 435 -7.91 7.33 -10.25
C THR A 435 -6.67 7.13 -9.36
N LEU A 436 -5.81 8.15 -9.24
CA LEU A 436 -4.64 8.10 -8.36
C LEU A 436 -5.05 7.90 -6.89
N ALA A 437 -6.03 8.66 -6.40
CA ALA A 437 -6.53 8.52 -5.03
C ALA A 437 -7.09 7.11 -4.77
N ASP A 438 -7.88 6.58 -5.70
CA ASP A 438 -8.48 5.25 -5.60
C ASP A 438 -7.41 4.15 -5.60
N GLU A 439 -6.41 4.22 -6.48
CA GLU A 439 -5.36 3.20 -6.56
C GLU A 439 -4.40 3.25 -5.36
N ILE A 440 -4.08 4.43 -4.83
CA ILE A 440 -3.31 4.53 -3.59
C ILE A 440 -4.12 3.96 -2.41
N SER A 441 -5.42 4.23 -2.33
CA SER A 441 -6.29 3.71 -1.27
C SER A 441 -6.42 2.18 -1.35
N LYS A 442 -6.57 1.62 -2.56
CA LYS A 442 -6.52 0.16 -2.77
C LYS A 442 -5.17 -0.43 -2.35
N GLY A 443 -4.06 0.23 -2.72
CA GLY A 443 -2.71 -0.17 -2.31
C GLY A 443 -2.54 -0.15 -0.79
N ALA A 444 -3.05 0.88 -0.11
CA ALA A 444 -3.06 0.96 1.35
C ALA A 444 -3.80 -0.24 1.95
N GLY A 445 -4.96 -0.61 1.39
CA GLY A 445 -5.73 -1.78 1.80
C GLY A 445 -5.02 -3.12 1.63
N GLN A 446 -3.97 -3.20 0.80
CA GLN A 446 -3.14 -4.41 0.63
C GLN A 446 -1.97 -4.47 1.61
N VAL A 447 -1.56 -3.36 2.21
CA VAL A 447 -0.49 -3.36 3.22
C VAL A 447 -1.07 -3.80 4.57
N PRO A 448 -0.52 -4.86 5.19
CA PRO A 448 -0.97 -5.31 6.49
C PRO A 448 -0.81 -4.20 7.54
N ASN A 449 -1.87 -3.90 8.27
CA ASN A 449 -1.85 -3.01 9.43
C ASN A 449 -2.43 -3.73 10.65
N PRO A 450 -1.72 -4.75 11.17
CA PRO A 450 -2.17 -5.47 12.35
C PRO A 450 -2.24 -4.52 13.55
N ASP A 451 -3.24 -4.70 14.41
CA ASP A 451 -3.28 -4.05 15.72
C ASP A 451 -2.19 -4.62 16.65
N ASP A 452 -2.00 -4.00 17.82
CA ASP A 452 -0.90 -4.40 18.72
C ASP A 452 -1.01 -5.85 19.21
N GLN A 453 -2.22 -6.39 19.31
CA GLN A 453 -2.44 -7.78 19.70
C GLN A 453 -2.09 -8.75 18.56
N GLN A 454 -2.50 -8.40 17.34
CA GLN A 454 -2.15 -9.14 16.13
C GLN A 454 -0.65 -9.09 15.85
N LYS A 455 0.02 -7.95 16.09
CA LYS A 455 1.47 -7.82 15.96
C LYS A 455 2.19 -8.80 16.87
N SER A 456 1.82 -8.85 18.15
CA SER A 456 2.42 -9.77 19.13
C SER A 456 2.23 -11.24 18.74
N SER A 457 1.04 -11.62 18.27
CA SER A 457 0.80 -13.00 17.81
C SER A 457 1.56 -13.33 16.52
N LEU A 458 1.63 -12.41 15.55
CA LEU A 458 2.40 -12.62 14.32
C LEU A 458 3.90 -12.63 14.59
N SER A 459 4.40 -11.78 15.48
CA SER A 459 5.83 -11.73 15.82
C SER A 459 6.27 -13.03 16.47
N GLU A 460 5.47 -13.61 17.36
CA GLU A 460 5.74 -14.92 17.97
C GLU A 460 5.80 -16.03 16.91
N VAL A 461 4.85 -16.05 15.97
CA VAL A 461 4.81 -17.05 14.90
C VAL A 461 5.95 -16.87 13.88
N ILE A 462 6.37 -15.63 13.60
CA ILE A 462 7.51 -15.36 12.70
C ILE A 462 8.83 -15.76 13.36
N ALA A 463 8.96 -15.56 14.67
CA ALA A 463 10.16 -15.86 15.44
C ALA A 463 10.37 -17.35 15.69
N ASP A 464 9.30 -18.09 15.93
CA ASP A 464 9.32 -19.53 16.14
C ASP A 464 8.26 -20.24 15.27
N PRO A 465 8.50 -20.35 13.95
CA PRO A 465 7.50 -20.83 13.01
C PRO A 465 7.24 -22.35 13.12
N VAL A 466 8.07 -23.08 13.88
CA VAL A 466 7.99 -24.55 13.97
C VAL A 466 7.95 -24.98 15.43
N ALA A 467 6.74 -25.08 15.96
CA ALA A 467 6.52 -25.67 17.28
C ALA A 467 6.69 -27.20 17.22
N VAL A 468 7.60 -27.75 18.05
CA VAL A 468 7.75 -29.20 18.23
C VAL A 468 6.99 -29.63 19.48
N THR A 469 5.86 -30.31 19.30
CA THR A 469 5.14 -30.92 20.41
C THR A 469 5.76 -32.26 20.77
N ASN A 470 6.50 -32.31 21.88
CA ASN A 470 7.06 -33.55 22.41
C ASN A 470 5.98 -34.36 23.14
N VAL A 471 5.41 -35.35 22.47
CA VAL A 471 4.50 -36.32 23.08
C VAL A 471 5.29 -37.53 23.56
N SER A 472 5.52 -37.64 24.86
CA SER A 472 6.10 -38.84 25.47
C SER A 472 4.98 -39.80 25.87
N GLN A 473 4.93 -40.99 25.26
CA GLN A 473 3.92 -42.00 25.58
C GLN A 473 4.22 -42.75 26.90
N ALA A 474 5.50 -42.89 27.23
CA ALA A 474 6.01 -43.48 28.46
C ALA A 474 7.40 -42.91 28.73
N LYS A 475 7.66 -42.49 29.97
CA LYS A 475 8.92 -41.82 30.34
C LYS A 475 9.43 -42.39 31.66
N ALA A 476 10.75 -42.47 31.79
CA ALA A 476 11.37 -42.67 33.09
C ALA A 476 11.41 -41.33 33.85
N ASP A 477 11.06 -41.36 35.13
CA ASP A 477 11.03 -40.15 35.96
C ASP A 477 12.41 -39.57 36.26
N SER A 478 13.44 -40.44 36.30
CA SER A 478 14.82 -40.06 36.54
C SER A 478 15.79 -40.90 35.71
N TYR A 479 17.06 -40.49 35.66
CA TYR A 479 18.12 -41.26 35.03
C TYR A 479 18.27 -42.65 35.68
N GLY A 480 18.24 -42.72 37.02
CA GLY A 480 18.26 -43.98 37.76
C GLY A 480 17.05 -44.87 37.46
N ALA A 481 15.86 -44.30 37.36
CA ALA A 481 14.66 -45.05 36.94
C ALA A 481 14.83 -45.63 35.53
N GLY A 482 15.47 -44.88 34.63
CA GLY A 482 15.84 -45.28 33.27
C GLY A 482 16.75 -46.52 33.20
N LEU A 483 17.61 -46.69 34.21
CA LEU A 483 18.57 -47.80 34.31
C LEU A 483 18.06 -48.98 35.16
N ALA A 484 17.00 -48.79 35.94
CA ALA A 484 16.48 -49.79 36.87
C ALA A 484 16.12 -51.14 36.22
N PRO A 485 15.44 -51.22 35.05
CA PRO A 485 15.17 -52.49 34.37
C PRO A 485 16.41 -53.37 34.18
N PHE A 486 17.52 -52.75 33.80
CA PHE A 486 18.79 -53.43 33.54
C PHE A 486 19.44 -53.92 34.83
N PHE A 487 19.64 -53.02 35.80
CA PHE A 487 20.34 -53.36 37.04
C PHE A 487 19.57 -54.32 37.94
N LEU A 488 18.24 -54.21 37.99
CA LEU A 488 17.39 -55.17 38.72
C LEU A 488 17.54 -56.58 38.14
N THR A 489 17.52 -56.70 36.82
CA THR A 489 17.64 -57.99 36.12
C THR A 489 19.04 -58.58 36.26
N LEU A 490 20.08 -57.75 36.09
CA LEU A 490 21.49 -58.13 36.24
C LEU A 490 21.80 -58.61 37.65
N ALA A 491 21.39 -57.83 38.65
CA ALA A 491 21.57 -58.16 40.07
C ALA A 491 20.92 -59.49 40.44
N LEU A 492 19.72 -59.75 39.91
CA LEU A 492 19.02 -61.01 40.13
C LEU A 492 19.78 -62.20 39.51
N TRP A 493 20.24 -62.09 38.26
CA TRP A 493 21.05 -63.15 37.63
C TRP A 493 22.32 -63.45 38.41
N ILE A 494 23.07 -62.40 38.82
CA ILE A 494 24.30 -62.54 39.61
C ILE A 494 24.01 -63.19 40.97
N GLY A 495 22.95 -62.76 41.65
CA GLY A 495 22.52 -63.38 42.91
C GLY A 495 22.29 -64.87 42.80
N ILE A 496 21.54 -65.28 41.76
CA ILE A 496 21.21 -66.68 41.50
C ILE A 496 22.45 -67.46 41.08
N PHE A 497 23.36 -66.86 40.32
CA PHE A 497 24.64 -67.48 40.01
C PHE A 497 25.49 -67.70 41.28
N MET A 498 25.54 -66.75 42.21
CA MET A 498 26.25 -66.93 43.48
C MET A 498 25.61 -68.01 44.35
N LEU A 499 24.29 -68.20 44.28
CA LEU A 499 23.61 -69.31 44.93
C LEU A 499 24.13 -70.68 44.46
N ILE A 500 24.45 -70.85 43.17
CA ILE A 500 25.02 -72.10 42.62
C ILE A 500 26.44 -72.39 43.10
N GLN A 501 27.15 -71.37 43.58
CA GLN A 501 28.50 -71.51 44.12
C GLN A 501 28.46 -72.09 45.54
N ALA A 502 27.48 -71.69 46.34
CA ALA A 502 27.34 -72.14 47.72
C ALA A 502 26.48 -73.41 47.86
N MET A 503 25.48 -73.59 46.99
CA MET A 503 24.57 -74.73 47.02
C MET A 503 24.90 -75.80 46.00
N ARG A 504 24.64 -77.06 46.36
CA ARG A 504 24.77 -78.19 45.43
C ARG A 504 23.49 -78.31 44.58
N PRO A 505 23.57 -78.26 43.23
CA PRO A 505 22.41 -78.36 42.34
C PRO A 505 21.60 -79.66 42.51
N ILE A 506 22.30 -80.77 42.79
CA ILE A 506 21.72 -82.11 42.98
C ILE A 506 22.46 -82.77 44.14
N THR A 507 21.74 -83.43 45.05
CA THR A 507 22.34 -84.09 46.21
C THR A 507 22.48 -85.60 46.02
N GLN A 508 23.58 -86.16 46.53
CA GLN A 508 23.88 -87.59 46.37
C GLN A 508 22.81 -88.49 47.03
N ARG A 509 22.23 -88.05 48.16
CA ARG A 509 21.12 -88.74 48.83
C ARG A 509 19.88 -88.82 47.94
N ALA A 510 19.61 -87.79 47.15
CA ALA A 510 18.49 -87.78 46.22
C ALA A 510 18.72 -88.74 45.05
N LEU A 511 19.95 -88.79 44.52
CA LEU A 511 20.36 -89.70 43.44
C LEU A 511 20.26 -91.18 43.83
N ALA A 512 20.59 -91.52 45.08
CA ALA A 512 20.50 -92.87 45.63
C ALA A 512 19.05 -93.36 45.89
N SER A 513 18.03 -92.53 45.63
CA SER A 513 16.63 -92.89 45.86
C SER A 513 15.94 -93.45 44.62
N ASN A 514 14.90 -94.27 44.83
CA ASN A 514 14.02 -94.79 43.77
C ASN A 514 13.02 -93.75 43.20
N ALA A 515 13.18 -92.46 43.54
CA ALA A 515 12.30 -91.43 42.98
C ALA A 515 12.59 -91.20 41.48
N PRO A 516 11.56 -90.93 40.64
CA PRO A 516 11.74 -90.54 39.25
C PRO A 516 12.70 -89.35 39.09
N ALA A 517 13.49 -89.32 38.00
CA ALA A 517 14.52 -88.31 37.77
C ALA A 517 13.96 -86.87 37.79
N TRP A 518 12.79 -86.65 37.20
CA TRP A 518 12.14 -85.34 37.19
C TRP A 518 11.74 -84.86 38.60
N LYS A 519 11.32 -85.76 39.50
CA LYS A 519 10.98 -85.42 40.89
C LYS A 519 12.23 -84.98 41.68
N ILE A 520 13.39 -85.58 41.39
CA ILE A 520 14.66 -85.21 42.01
C ILE A 520 15.17 -83.88 41.46
N ALA A 521 15.06 -83.65 40.15
CA ALA A 521 15.45 -82.40 39.52
C ALA A 521 14.64 -81.21 40.06
N VAL A 522 13.30 -81.33 40.08
CA VAL A 522 12.42 -80.30 40.65
C VAL A 522 12.65 -80.15 42.15
N GLY A 523 12.79 -81.26 42.89
CA GLY A 523 13.03 -81.22 44.33
C GLY A 523 14.36 -80.57 44.71
N GLY A 524 15.38 -80.70 43.85
CA GLY A 524 16.66 -80.02 43.99
C GLY A 524 16.63 -78.56 43.56
N TRP A 525 15.68 -78.14 42.72
CA TRP A 525 15.51 -76.75 42.28
C TRP A 525 14.69 -75.88 43.22
N LEU A 526 13.67 -76.44 43.88
CA LEU A 526 12.82 -75.69 44.81
C LEU A 526 13.59 -74.88 45.88
N PRO A 527 14.69 -75.36 46.49
CA PRO A 527 15.47 -74.55 47.42
C PRO A 527 16.14 -73.34 46.77
N PHE A 528 16.63 -73.48 45.53
CA PHE A 528 17.18 -72.36 44.76
C PHE A 528 16.09 -71.35 44.47
N LEU A 529 14.96 -71.81 43.93
CA LEU A 529 13.80 -70.97 43.66
C LEU A 529 13.35 -70.21 44.90
N ALA A 530 13.27 -70.86 46.07
CA ALA A 530 12.84 -70.22 47.31
C ALA A 530 13.75 -69.04 47.70
N VAL A 531 15.08 -69.21 47.61
CA VAL A 531 16.02 -68.13 47.92
C VAL A 531 16.01 -67.06 46.83
N SER A 532 15.86 -67.43 45.55
CA SER A 532 15.73 -66.50 44.42
C SER A 532 14.47 -65.65 44.49
N VAL A 533 13.34 -66.20 44.96
CA VAL A 533 12.10 -65.45 45.21
C VAL A 533 12.30 -64.41 46.30
N VAL A 534 13.03 -64.75 47.38
CA VAL A 534 13.38 -63.80 48.43
C VAL A 534 14.32 -62.71 47.90
N GLN A 535 15.34 -63.07 47.13
CA GLN A 535 16.25 -62.11 46.46
C GLN A 535 15.48 -61.14 45.56
N ALA A 536 14.62 -61.64 44.67
CA ALA A 536 13.82 -60.81 43.77
C ALA A 536 12.87 -59.88 44.55
N THR A 537 12.19 -60.39 45.58
CA THR A 537 11.26 -59.59 46.39
C THR A 537 11.97 -58.50 47.15
N LEU A 538 13.09 -58.80 47.83
CA LEU A 538 13.87 -57.80 48.55
C LEU A 538 14.45 -56.75 47.62
N LEU A 539 15.00 -57.18 46.48
CA LEU A 539 15.56 -56.27 45.48
C LEU A 539 14.49 -55.30 44.95
N THR A 540 13.32 -55.83 44.57
CA THR A 540 12.18 -55.01 44.13
C THR A 540 11.71 -54.05 45.22
N LEU A 541 11.59 -54.50 46.48
CA LEU A 541 11.11 -53.67 47.58
C LEU A 541 12.07 -52.53 47.92
N VAL A 542 13.38 -52.82 48.00
CA VAL A 542 14.40 -51.82 48.31
C VAL A 542 14.52 -50.78 47.20
N VAL A 543 14.47 -51.18 45.93
CA VAL A 543 14.54 -50.21 44.83
C VAL A 543 13.24 -49.41 44.72
N ASN A 544 12.08 -50.04 44.90
CA ASN A 544 10.80 -49.34 44.83
C ASN A 544 10.61 -48.35 45.99
N LEU A 545 10.78 -48.79 47.25
CA LEU A 545 10.52 -47.97 48.43
C LEU A 545 11.74 -47.18 48.90
N GLY A 546 12.95 -47.73 48.74
CA GLY A 546 14.19 -47.14 49.24
C GLY A 546 14.81 -46.12 48.27
N LEU A 547 14.72 -46.35 46.96
CA LEU A 547 15.19 -45.40 45.93
C LEU A 547 14.07 -44.55 45.34
N GLY A 548 12.80 -44.96 45.49
CA GLY A 548 11.65 -44.20 44.98
C GLY A 548 11.38 -44.44 43.49
N LEU A 549 11.54 -45.66 42.99
CA LEU A 549 11.36 -46.02 41.57
C LEU A 549 9.94 -45.76 41.02
N ASN A 550 8.91 -45.68 41.87
CA ASN A 550 7.51 -45.38 41.51
C ASN A 550 7.03 -45.99 40.17
N PRO A 551 7.17 -47.32 39.96
CA PRO A 551 6.82 -47.95 38.70
C PRO A 551 5.31 -47.82 38.43
N ALA A 552 4.93 -47.65 37.16
CA ALA A 552 3.53 -47.54 36.74
C ALA A 552 2.68 -48.77 37.17
N HIS A 553 3.28 -49.95 37.17
CA HIS A 553 2.62 -51.20 37.58
C HIS A 553 3.44 -51.97 38.63
N PRO A 554 3.45 -51.54 39.90
CA PRO A 554 4.34 -52.07 40.94
C PRO A 554 4.12 -53.56 41.23
N VAL A 555 2.85 -53.99 41.27
CA VAL A 555 2.49 -55.39 41.55
C VAL A 555 2.87 -56.30 40.38
N LEU A 556 2.58 -55.87 39.14
CA LEU A 556 2.95 -56.64 37.95
C LEU A 556 4.47 -56.73 37.78
N MET A 557 5.19 -55.64 38.05
CA MET A 557 6.67 -55.62 38.06
C MET A 557 7.22 -56.64 39.06
N TRP A 558 6.69 -56.68 40.28
CA TRP A 558 7.10 -57.66 41.28
C TRP A 558 6.83 -59.11 40.83
N LEU A 559 5.62 -59.40 40.33
CA LEU A 559 5.29 -60.74 39.80
C LEU A 559 6.18 -61.13 38.62
N PHE A 560 6.51 -60.18 37.75
CA PHE A 560 7.39 -60.38 36.61
C PHE A 560 8.84 -60.67 37.06
N MET A 561 9.33 -59.98 38.08
CA MET A 561 10.62 -60.29 38.72
C MET A 561 10.64 -61.69 39.37
N LEU A 562 9.52 -62.16 39.92
CA LEU A 562 9.41 -63.55 40.40
C LEU A 562 9.45 -64.56 39.26
N ALA A 563 8.81 -64.28 38.13
CA ALA A 563 8.88 -65.12 36.93
C ALA A 563 10.32 -65.16 36.37
N ALA A 564 11.01 -64.03 36.33
CA ALA A 564 12.42 -63.95 35.97
C ALA A 564 13.30 -64.76 36.93
N ALA A 565 13.08 -64.65 38.25
CA ALA A 565 13.80 -65.43 39.26
C ALA A 565 13.60 -66.95 39.05
N MET A 566 12.39 -67.35 38.68
CA MET A 566 12.06 -68.74 38.37
C MET A 566 12.80 -69.24 37.12
N ALA A 567 12.77 -68.48 36.03
CA ALA A 567 13.46 -68.82 34.79
C ALA A 567 14.99 -68.86 34.97
N PHE A 568 15.57 -67.81 35.55
CA PHE A 568 17.02 -67.70 35.76
C PHE A 568 17.53 -68.81 36.68
N SER A 569 16.85 -69.08 37.81
CA SER A 569 17.26 -70.16 38.73
C SER A 569 17.18 -71.54 38.08
N ALA A 570 16.15 -71.80 37.27
CA ALA A 570 16.01 -73.07 36.57
C ALA A 570 17.09 -73.27 35.49
N ILE A 571 17.38 -72.26 34.67
CA ILE A 571 18.42 -72.34 33.62
C ILE A 571 19.79 -72.48 34.26
N ILE A 572 20.16 -71.57 35.17
CA ILE A 572 21.48 -71.54 35.81
C ILE A 572 21.74 -72.87 36.50
N GLN A 573 20.76 -73.36 37.27
CA GLN A 573 20.90 -74.66 37.91
C GLN A 573 20.94 -75.81 36.90
N GLY A 574 20.11 -75.79 35.85
CA GLY A 574 20.04 -76.83 34.82
C GLY A 574 21.37 -77.00 34.08
N VAL A 575 21.98 -75.89 33.64
CA VAL A 575 23.29 -75.85 32.97
C VAL A 575 24.37 -76.41 33.89
N VAL A 576 24.46 -75.92 35.13
CA VAL A 576 25.49 -76.36 36.09
C VAL A 576 25.26 -77.81 36.54
N ALA A 577 24.01 -78.24 36.69
CA ALA A 577 23.68 -79.63 37.01
C ALA A 577 24.13 -80.57 35.88
N LEU A 578 23.88 -80.22 34.62
CA LEU A 578 24.20 -81.06 33.46
C LEU A 578 25.70 -81.15 33.19
N LEU A 579 26.40 -80.01 33.23
CA LEU A 579 27.81 -79.91 32.83
C LEU A 579 28.79 -80.00 34.01
N GLY A 580 28.34 -79.81 35.26
CA GLY A 580 29.23 -79.77 36.43
C GLY A 580 30.03 -78.47 36.50
N SER A 581 31.30 -78.54 36.91
CA SER A 581 32.16 -77.35 37.04
C SER A 581 32.28 -76.53 35.75
N PRO A 582 32.43 -77.13 34.54
CA PRO A 582 32.37 -76.38 33.27
C PRO A 582 31.08 -75.58 33.07
N GLY A 583 29.95 -76.05 33.60
CA GLY A 583 28.68 -75.32 33.50
C GLY A 583 28.69 -73.96 34.20
N LYS A 584 29.54 -73.79 35.22
CA LYS A 584 29.73 -72.48 35.88
C LYS A 584 30.36 -71.46 34.95
N LEU A 585 31.35 -71.89 34.14
CA LEU A 585 31.97 -71.07 33.11
C LEU A 585 30.94 -70.69 32.03
N VAL A 586 30.10 -71.63 31.60
CA VAL A 586 29.04 -71.36 30.61
C VAL A 586 28.06 -70.30 31.12
N VAL A 587 27.62 -70.39 32.37
CA VAL A 587 26.73 -69.36 32.96
C VAL A 587 27.42 -67.99 33.05
N LEU A 588 28.73 -67.96 33.32
CA LEU A 588 29.51 -66.72 33.31
C LEU A 588 29.63 -66.13 31.89
N ILE A 589 29.88 -66.95 30.87
CA ILE A 589 29.89 -66.51 29.47
C ILE A 589 28.52 -65.95 29.08
N LEU A 590 27.44 -66.64 29.44
CA LEU A 590 26.08 -66.17 29.21
C LEU A 590 25.78 -64.85 29.94
N LEU A 591 26.34 -64.64 31.14
CA LEU A 591 26.23 -63.37 31.84
C LEU A 591 26.92 -62.24 31.06
N VAL A 592 28.16 -62.45 30.60
CA VAL A 592 28.91 -61.45 29.83
C VAL A 592 28.21 -61.12 28.51
N LEU A 593 27.74 -62.13 27.78
CA LEU A 593 26.99 -61.93 26.53
C LEU A 593 25.68 -61.16 26.75
N GLN A 594 24.94 -61.45 27.82
CA GLN A 594 23.72 -60.74 28.17
C GLN A 594 23.97 -59.31 28.66
N LEU A 595 25.09 -59.05 29.31
CA LEU A 595 25.44 -57.71 29.77
C LEU A 595 25.47 -56.71 28.60
N VAL A 596 26.05 -57.10 27.47
CA VAL A 596 26.19 -56.25 26.28
C VAL A 596 24.94 -56.28 25.40
N SER A 597 24.27 -57.44 25.30
CA SER A 597 23.12 -57.61 24.39
C SER A 597 21.76 -57.28 24.99
N SER A 598 21.58 -57.22 26.31
CA SER A 598 20.26 -56.98 26.94
C SER A 598 19.65 -55.60 26.67
N GLY A 599 20.44 -54.69 26.07
CA GLY A 599 19.99 -53.35 25.71
C GLY A 599 19.71 -52.48 26.92
N GLY A 600 20.49 -52.63 28.00
CA GLY A 600 20.25 -51.97 29.28
C GLY A 600 20.57 -50.48 29.32
N THR A 601 21.78 -50.12 28.88
CA THR A 601 22.30 -48.74 28.88
C THR A 601 22.11 -48.05 27.52
N PHE A 602 22.25 -48.80 26.44
CA PHE A 602 21.99 -48.36 25.07
C PHE A 602 20.90 -49.24 24.43
N PRO A 603 20.16 -48.73 23.43
CA PRO A 603 19.24 -49.56 22.66
C PRO A 603 20.00 -50.77 22.07
N TRP A 604 19.47 -51.97 22.22
CA TRP A 604 20.17 -53.18 21.77
C TRP A 604 20.43 -53.17 20.25
N GLN A 605 19.63 -52.42 19.48
CA GLN A 605 19.76 -52.22 18.03
C GLN A 605 21.05 -51.48 17.63
N THR A 606 21.72 -50.80 18.56
CA THR A 606 23.00 -50.13 18.29
C THR A 606 24.20 -51.05 18.49
N THR A 607 23.98 -52.33 18.85
CA THR A 607 25.07 -53.30 18.99
C THR A 607 25.43 -53.92 17.63
N PRO A 608 26.64 -54.50 17.47
CA PRO A 608 26.99 -55.22 16.24
C PRO A 608 26.00 -56.36 15.94
N GLU A 609 25.67 -56.55 14.65
CA GLU A 609 24.65 -57.50 14.17
C GLU A 609 24.70 -58.92 14.80
N PRO A 610 25.88 -59.55 15.02
CA PRO A 610 25.93 -60.86 15.68
C PRO A 610 25.35 -60.90 17.10
N LEU A 611 25.33 -59.77 17.81
CA LEU A 611 24.79 -59.65 19.17
C LEU A 611 23.27 -59.43 19.20
N HIS A 612 22.63 -59.09 18.07
CA HIS A 612 21.17 -58.98 17.99
C HIS A 612 20.49 -60.34 18.24
N VAL A 613 21.05 -61.42 17.68
CA VAL A 613 20.58 -62.79 17.94
C VAL A 613 20.70 -63.13 19.42
N VAL A 614 21.74 -62.64 20.09
CA VAL A 614 21.94 -62.86 21.52
C VAL A 614 20.88 -62.13 22.35
N HIS A 615 20.46 -60.92 21.96
CA HIS A 615 19.36 -60.20 22.60
C HIS A 615 18.04 -60.97 22.49
N GLU A 616 17.71 -61.45 21.29
CA GLU A 616 16.48 -62.17 21.01
C GLU A 616 16.44 -63.55 21.65
N VAL A 617 17.58 -64.21 21.84
CA VAL A 617 17.62 -65.59 22.36
C VAL A 617 17.89 -65.65 23.87
N LEU A 618 18.52 -64.64 24.49
CA LEU A 618 18.87 -64.75 25.91
C LEU A 618 17.82 -64.11 26.83
N PRO A 619 17.49 -64.74 27.97
CA PRO A 619 16.32 -64.38 28.78
C PRO A 619 16.46 -63.00 29.46
N MET A 620 17.65 -62.44 29.63
CA MET A 620 17.84 -61.11 30.22
C MET A 620 17.25 -60.00 29.35
N GLY A 621 17.37 -60.07 28.01
CA GLY A 621 16.81 -59.05 27.10
C GLY A 621 15.29 -58.93 27.24
N TYR A 622 14.62 -60.08 27.29
CA TYR A 622 13.18 -60.19 27.57
C TYR A 622 12.78 -59.53 28.90
N VAL A 623 13.52 -59.80 29.98
CA VAL A 623 13.20 -59.24 31.29
C VAL A 623 13.45 -57.73 31.31
N VAL A 624 14.55 -57.23 30.73
CA VAL A 624 14.82 -55.79 30.65
C VAL A 624 13.72 -55.07 29.87
N THR A 625 13.32 -55.60 28.71
CA THR A 625 12.24 -55.02 27.89
C THR A 625 10.90 -55.07 28.62
N GLY A 626 10.54 -56.19 29.26
CA GLY A 626 9.33 -56.32 30.08
C GLY A 626 9.30 -55.34 31.25
N MET A 627 10.41 -55.21 31.97
CA MET A 627 10.56 -54.28 33.09
C MET A 627 10.39 -52.82 32.65
N ARG A 628 10.85 -52.42 31.45
CA ARG A 628 10.60 -51.07 30.92
C ARG A 628 9.12 -50.75 30.78
N HIS A 629 8.32 -51.70 30.28
CA HIS A 629 6.89 -51.47 30.09
C HIS A 629 6.15 -51.38 31.43
N LEU A 630 6.58 -52.18 32.41
CA LEU A 630 6.00 -52.18 33.75
C LEU A 630 6.43 -50.97 34.60
N ILE A 631 7.65 -50.47 34.41
CA ILE A 631 8.19 -49.32 35.15
C ILE A 631 7.70 -48.01 34.52
N TYR A 632 7.84 -47.83 33.19
CA TYR A 632 7.54 -46.56 32.52
C TYR A 632 6.07 -46.39 32.09
N GLY A 633 5.26 -47.44 32.23
CA GLY A 633 3.83 -47.39 31.87
C GLY A 633 3.55 -47.53 30.38
N ALA A 634 4.38 -48.30 29.65
CA ALA A 634 4.15 -48.57 28.24
C ALA A 634 3.19 -49.77 28.03
N ASP A 635 2.88 -50.08 26.76
CA ASP A 635 1.89 -51.10 26.40
C ASP A 635 2.16 -52.49 27.02
N LEU A 636 1.11 -53.09 27.61
CA LEU A 636 1.22 -54.34 28.36
C LEU A 636 1.08 -55.59 27.48
N SER A 637 0.76 -55.45 26.18
CA SER A 637 0.53 -56.60 25.28
C SER A 637 1.72 -57.55 25.21
N MET A 638 2.94 -57.02 25.32
CA MET A 638 4.18 -57.80 25.26
C MET A 638 4.54 -58.52 26.55
N ILE A 639 3.90 -58.23 27.68
CA ILE A 639 4.20 -58.88 28.96
C ILE A 639 3.85 -60.37 28.92
N VAL A 640 2.70 -60.73 28.36
CA VAL A 640 2.25 -62.14 28.30
C VAL A 640 3.19 -63.02 27.45
N PRO A 641 3.53 -62.66 26.18
CA PRO A 641 4.53 -63.39 25.40
C PRO A 641 5.88 -63.51 26.11
N THR A 642 6.31 -62.44 26.79
CA THR A 642 7.58 -62.43 27.53
C THR A 642 7.56 -63.42 28.69
N VAL A 643 6.48 -63.43 29.48
CA VAL A 643 6.30 -64.41 30.57
C VAL A 643 6.24 -65.85 30.04
N LEU A 644 5.58 -66.08 28.89
CA LEU A 644 5.58 -67.40 28.24
C LEU A 644 6.99 -67.83 27.82
N GLY A 645 7.81 -66.91 27.30
CA GLY A 645 9.22 -67.14 27.01
C GLY A 645 10.01 -67.54 28.26
N LEU A 646 9.82 -66.81 29.38
CA LEU A 646 10.43 -67.13 30.68
C LEU A 646 10.01 -68.50 31.21
N LEU A 647 8.73 -68.87 31.06
CA LEU A 647 8.26 -70.22 31.40
C LEU A 647 8.90 -71.28 30.50
N GLY A 648 9.09 -71.01 29.21
CA GLY A 648 9.85 -71.86 28.29
C GLY A 648 11.27 -72.09 28.78
N TYR A 649 11.94 -71.04 29.26
CA TYR A 649 13.26 -71.14 29.88
C TYR A 649 13.26 -71.93 31.20
N THR A 650 12.23 -71.80 32.02
CA THR A 650 12.04 -72.64 33.22
C THR A 650 11.93 -74.12 32.83
N VAL A 651 11.14 -74.43 31.80
CA VAL A 651 11.00 -75.79 31.27
C VAL A 651 12.35 -76.29 30.74
N LEU A 652 13.06 -75.49 29.95
CA LEU A 652 14.39 -75.86 29.43
C LEU A 652 15.38 -76.17 30.57
N GLY A 653 15.47 -75.29 31.56
CA GLY A 653 16.35 -75.49 32.72
C GLY A 653 16.00 -76.73 33.55
N THR A 654 14.72 -76.98 33.77
CA THR A 654 14.26 -78.19 34.49
C THR A 654 14.45 -79.48 33.68
N VAL A 655 14.32 -79.44 32.35
CA VAL A 655 14.68 -80.55 31.45
C VAL A 655 16.17 -80.83 31.52
N MET A 656 17.03 -79.81 31.43
CA MET A 656 18.49 -79.97 31.58
C MET A 656 18.85 -80.58 32.94
N SER A 657 18.23 -80.10 34.01
CA SER A 657 18.41 -80.66 35.36
C SER A 657 17.93 -82.12 35.45
N THR A 658 16.81 -82.46 34.80
CA THR A 658 16.29 -83.84 34.74
C THR A 658 17.22 -84.78 33.98
N LEU A 659 17.76 -84.33 32.85
CA LEU A 659 18.77 -85.06 32.08
C LEU A 659 20.05 -85.26 32.89
N ALA A 660 20.49 -84.23 33.63
CA ALA A 660 21.62 -84.32 34.54
C ALA A 660 21.41 -85.38 35.62
N VAL A 661 20.22 -85.41 36.25
CA VAL A 661 19.85 -86.44 37.23
C VAL A 661 19.85 -87.82 36.60
N ARG A 662 19.25 -87.99 35.41
CA ARG A 662 19.20 -89.27 34.70
C ARG A 662 20.60 -89.80 34.39
N LYS A 663 21.50 -88.93 33.91
CA LYS A 663 22.90 -89.26 33.65
C LYS A 663 23.66 -89.68 34.91
N ARG A 664 23.40 -89.00 36.04
CA ARG A 664 24.10 -89.23 37.32
C ARG A 664 23.50 -90.34 38.20
N LYS A 665 22.35 -90.92 37.81
CA LYS A 665 21.76 -92.09 38.49
C LYS A 665 22.49 -93.40 38.16
N TYR A 666 23.13 -93.48 37.01
CA TYR A 666 23.97 -94.62 36.65
C TYR A 666 25.37 -94.39 37.20
N TRP A 667 25.70 -95.06 38.30
CA TRP A 667 27.03 -94.98 38.90
C TRP A 667 28.02 -95.78 38.07
N THR A 668 29.02 -95.10 37.53
CA THR A 668 30.15 -95.76 36.87
C THR A 668 31.09 -96.37 37.92
N LEU A 669 31.91 -97.35 37.54
CA LEU A 669 32.94 -97.95 38.42
C LEU A 669 33.84 -96.89 39.09
N LYS A 670 34.13 -95.79 38.39
CA LYS A 670 34.88 -94.63 38.90
C LYS A 670 34.18 -93.88 40.04
N THR A 671 32.86 -94.01 40.15
CA THR A 671 32.05 -93.38 41.22
C THR A 671 31.98 -94.27 42.47
N LEU A 672 32.13 -95.59 42.30
CA LEU A 672 32.08 -96.59 43.37
C LEU A 672 33.45 -96.84 44.02
N LYS A 673 34.55 -96.58 43.29
CA LYS A 673 35.92 -96.50 43.82
C LYS A 673 36.43 -95.07 43.67
N PRO A 674 36.24 -94.19 44.67
CA PRO A 674 36.88 -92.88 44.62
C PRO A 674 38.40 -93.09 44.56
N GLU A 675 39.06 -92.47 43.58
CA GLU A 675 40.51 -92.30 43.61
C GLU A 675 40.83 -91.61 44.93
N ILE A 676 41.73 -92.18 45.74
CA ILE A 676 42.21 -91.53 46.96
C ILE A 676 42.98 -90.29 46.48
N ALA A 677 42.29 -89.15 46.48
CA ALA A 677 42.92 -87.86 46.28
C ALA A 677 43.63 -87.49 47.59
N VAL A 678 44.96 -87.41 47.52
CA VAL A 678 45.82 -86.85 48.57
C VAL A 678 45.57 -85.36 48.71
#